data_AF-A0AAG5DGH7-F1
#
_entry.id   AF-A0AAG5DGH7-F1
#
_cell.length_a   1.000
_cell.length_b   1.000
_cell.length_c   1.000
_cell.angle_alpha   90.00
_cell.angle_beta   90.00
_cell.angle_gamma   90.00
#
_symmetry.space_group_name_H-M   'P 1'
#
loop_
_entity.id
_entity.type
_entity.pdbx_description
1 polymer ?
#
loop_
_entity_poly.entity_id
_entity_poly.type
_entity_poly.pdbx_seq_one_letter_code
_entity_poly.pdbx_strand_id
1 'polypeptide(L)'
;MKASESTAKLWSATSSPSTSTENLCVGTHSQLPSAGQVALGTLGKNSGSGHRNYHQHQQQQQQQQQQRYPAVQNWAQSGESDPAVGPPRQSRGAGKPYDQHRLPLHGYGLSDHIAGSGIGGVGAAAGSQLINENITLTLTSADGVMKEASGDALDGGVRVSRVDDSAGSTADRSSAVPPSCTVYGLSSVNSSNSGTSSSQALNSNGNSRSRHSGSGSSYSNGGIISFNSGNNGSGSSSCGSSWIPCLPVLSRCYIGKIRVCVVALFVATVFSVLFLAHYMDSSPITSLMHRDARPPAPQIHCRMLSGKTAVDGGLAPDHRSEARLRIDPKVLVFVETTYTQLGKSITELLVHNRIKYKVEVAGKSLPVLTNQDKGRYGVIVFENLDKYLNMDNWNRQLLDKYCRDYSVGIIGFVSPSEETLVGAQLRGFPLYVHTNLRLRDASLNPGSPVLRLTRAGDTAWGPLPGNDWAIFQHNHSGYEPLEWAQKNVMDYPTDGVAQPPLATVLQDHGQLDGIQRILFGSGLKFWLHRLLFLDSLSYLSHGQLSLNLERRILIDIDDIFVGEKGTRLKPDDVHALIATQNRIGEMVPGFRFNLGFSGKYFHHGTHEENLGDDMLLRNVGQFNWFSHMWNHQQPHLYDNVTQLMNDMMLNKDFAKEHGIPTDSGYSVSPHHSGVYPAHELLYTAWKKVWNIKVTSTEEYPHLRPARLRRGFIHRNIMVLPRQTCGLFTHTICIDSYPGGRDKLDESIRGGELFQTIVYNPINIFMTHMSNYGNDRLALYTFESVIKFLRCWTNLNLTSVPPLKLGELYFRLHPEERDPIWGNPADDPRHAKIWAGNKRRTTLPKLLGLGPQKTGSTAFYTFLSMHPAVASNLPNTDTFEEIQFFNGNNYYRGLDWYLNFFPLQPNDTDDKFMFEKSATYFDGELVPRRAHALLPKAQLVTILISPAKRAYSWYQHIKAHGDPIANNYSFYQVITASDGEPKALRDLRNRCLNPGKYAQHLERWLACYPQQQLYIIDGEQLKSNPVTVMMDLQRFLKLPPFDYSQHLRFDNKKGFYCQVVSENRNKCLGKSKGRQYPPMDDRSAKMLQKYYRIHNQALVKLLKKLGSRPIPQWLKEDLSVTS
;
A
#
# COMPACT_ATOMS: atom_id res chain seq x y z
N MET A 1 14.36 -0.70 -7.20
CA MET A 1 13.28 0.10 -7.82
C MET A 1 13.82 1.50 -8.10
N LYS A 2 13.70 1.98 -9.34
CA LYS A 2 13.77 3.41 -9.70
C LYS A 2 12.70 3.64 -10.76
N ALA A 3 11.73 4.50 -10.49
CA ALA A 3 10.84 5.03 -11.51
C ALA A 3 11.43 6.35 -12.04
N SER A 4 11.09 6.75 -13.26
CA SER A 4 11.63 7.96 -13.88
C SER A 4 11.10 9.23 -13.21
N GLU A 5 12.01 10.10 -12.75
CA GLU A 5 11.70 11.35 -12.04
C GLU A 5 10.92 12.36 -12.91
N SER A 6 10.97 12.21 -14.23
CA SER A 6 10.19 13.01 -15.19
C SER A 6 8.69 12.97 -14.92
N THR A 7 8.14 11.83 -14.51
CA THR A 7 6.70 11.67 -14.24
C THR A 7 6.29 12.28 -12.89
N ALA A 8 7.24 12.57 -12.00
CA ALA A 8 6.96 13.16 -10.70
C ALA A 8 6.77 14.68 -10.78
N LYS A 9 7.53 15.36 -11.65
CA LYS A 9 7.56 16.83 -11.73
C LYS A 9 6.26 17.45 -12.26
N LEU A 10 5.51 16.76 -13.14
CA LEU A 10 4.16 17.22 -13.54
C LEU A 10 3.10 17.08 -12.44
N TRP A 11 3.35 16.28 -11.39
CA TRP A 11 2.38 16.01 -10.32
C TRP A 11 2.69 16.76 -9.03
N SER A 12 3.70 17.64 -9.03
CA SER A 12 4.08 18.50 -7.90
C SER A 12 3.60 19.95 -8.01
N ALA A 13 2.95 20.32 -9.11
CA ALA A 13 2.51 21.69 -9.39
C ALA A 13 1.03 21.91 -9.03
N THR A 14 0.75 22.18 -7.76
CA THR A 14 -0.57 22.63 -7.28
C THR A 14 -0.41 23.85 -6.36
N SER A 15 -0.66 25.03 -6.93
CA SER A 15 -1.20 26.24 -6.27
C SER A 15 -0.70 26.56 -4.85
N SER A 16 0.36 27.36 -4.75
CA SER A 16 0.61 28.24 -3.59
C SER A 16 -0.03 29.61 -3.86
N PRO A 17 -0.81 30.20 -2.94
CA PRO A 17 -1.23 31.59 -3.04
C PRO A 17 -0.13 32.56 -2.59
N SER A 18 -0.17 33.79 -3.12
CA SER A 18 0.61 34.97 -2.73
C SER A 18 2.15 34.88 -2.75
N THR A 19 2.74 35.33 -3.85
CA THR A 19 3.56 36.57 -3.86
C THR A 19 3.38 37.30 -5.19
N SER A 20 3.41 38.63 -5.16
CA SER A 20 3.26 39.48 -6.34
C SER A 20 4.59 39.67 -7.07
N THR A 21 4.60 39.42 -8.38
CA THR A 21 5.69 39.85 -9.28
C THR A 21 5.11 40.24 -10.63
N GLU A 22 5.39 41.45 -11.09
CA GLU A 22 4.89 41.98 -12.36
C GLU A 22 5.72 41.48 -13.56
N ASN A 23 5.13 41.56 -14.76
CA ASN A 23 5.77 41.13 -16.00
C ASN A 23 6.99 42.00 -16.36
N LEU A 24 8.05 41.38 -16.87
CA LEU A 24 9.20 42.12 -17.41
C LEU A 24 9.81 41.45 -18.67
N CYS A 25 9.33 41.89 -19.85
CA CYS A 25 9.99 41.69 -21.13
C CYS A 25 10.01 43.00 -21.93
N VAL A 26 10.97 43.86 -21.59
CA VAL A 26 11.60 44.94 -22.37
C VAL A 26 10.78 45.57 -23.52
N GLY A 27 10.37 46.83 -23.31
CA GLY A 27 10.08 47.80 -24.37
C GLY A 27 10.75 49.13 -24.04
N THR A 28 11.54 49.70 -24.96
CA THR A 28 12.37 50.89 -24.71
C THR A 28 11.61 52.20 -24.93
N HIS A 29 11.73 53.19 -24.03
CA HIS A 29 12.20 54.55 -24.40
C HIS A 29 12.54 55.46 -23.20
N SER A 30 13.59 56.27 -23.43
CA SER A 30 14.01 57.53 -22.78
C SER A 30 12.89 58.43 -22.19
N GLN A 31 13.07 59.23 -21.12
CA GLN A 31 14.15 60.22 -20.90
C GLN A 31 14.50 60.57 -19.42
N LEU A 32 15.66 61.24 -19.30
CA LEU A 32 16.27 62.05 -18.22
C LEU A 32 15.38 63.20 -17.64
N PRO A 33 15.81 63.97 -16.60
CA PRO A 33 16.58 63.62 -15.39
C PRO A 33 16.14 64.43 -14.12
N SER A 34 17.06 64.55 -13.14
CA SER A 34 17.17 65.62 -12.11
C SER A 34 16.39 65.46 -10.79
N ALA A 35 16.92 65.88 -9.63
CA ALA A 35 18.33 66.08 -9.27
C ALA A 35 18.58 66.11 -7.74
N GLY A 36 19.64 65.41 -7.31
CA GLY A 36 20.47 65.81 -6.17
C GLY A 36 19.90 65.65 -4.74
N GLN A 37 20.70 65.89 -3.69
CA GLN A 37 22.17 65.95 -3.64
C GLN A 37 22.68 65.83 -2.18
N VAL A 38 23.99 65.63 -2.01
CA VAL A 38 24.80 65.94 -0.79
C VAL A 38 24.45 65.14 0.49
N ALA A 39 25.24 64.08 0.75
CA ALA A 39 26.40 64.03 1.67
C ALA A 39 26.34 64.86 3.01
N LEU A 40 27.19 64.67 4.03
CA LEU A 40 28.62 64.33 3.98
C LEU A 40 29.18 63.97 5.39
N GLY A 41 30.10 63.00 5.47
CA GLY A 41 31.10 62.88 6.55
C GLY A 41 30.69 62.21 7.89
N THR A 42 31.63 61.78 8.74
CA THR A 42 33.09 61.63 8.54
C THR A 42 33.76 60.70 9.58
N LEU A 43 34.85 60.01 9.18
CA LEU A 43 36.03 59.59 9.97
C LEU A 43 35.89 58.81 11.31
N GLY A 44 36.62 57.68 11.41
CA GLY A 44 37.83 57.70 12.26
C GLY A 44 38.10 56.65 13.35
N LYS A 45 38.66 55.48 12.97
CA LYS A 45 39.67 54.66 13.69
C LYS A 45 39.44 54.09 15.11
N ASN A 46 39.71 52.77 15.21
CA ASN A 46 40.40 52.02 16.27
C ASN A 46 40.06 52.21 17.77
N SER A 47 39.67 51.11 18.45
CA SER A 47 40.55 50.40 19.41
C SER A 47 39.89 49.17 20.06
N GLY A 48 40.68 48.31 20.69
CA GLY A 48 40.32 47.70 21.98
C GLY A 48 39.47 46.43 22.03
N SER A 49 40.14 45.27 21.98
CA SER A 49 39.86 44.03 22.73
C SER A 49 38.82 44.04 23.88
N GLY A 50 38.02 42.97 24.01
CA GLY A 50 37.27 42.67 25.26
C GLY A 50 36.45 41.38 25.22
N HIS A 51 36.65 40.48 26.19
CA HIS A 51 36.06 39.13 26.22
C HIS A 51 34.80 39.07 27.11
N ARG A 52 33.74 38.39 26.63
CA ARG A 52 32.80 37.51 27.38
C ARG A 52 31.88 38.03 28.53
N ASN A 53 30.68 37.44 28.49
CA ASN A 53 29.91 36.82 29.61
C ASN A 53 28.91 37.61 30.49
N TYR A 54 27.71 37.01 30.57
CA TYR A 54 26.68 37.03 31.64
C TYR A 54 25.97 38.39 31.91
N HIS A 55 24.64 38.50 31.94
CA HIS A 55 23.58 37.88 32.77
C HIS A 55 23.62 38.26 34.26
N GLN A 56 22.46 38.72 34.77
CA GLN A 56 22.28 39.51 36.02
C GLN A 56 22.89 40.93 35.89
N HIS A 57 22.48 41.99 36.60
CA HIS A 57 21.43 42.23 37.63
C HIS A 57 21.08 43.76 37.59
N GLN A 58 20.11 44.38 38.28
CA GLN A 58 19.06 44.02 39.26
C GLN A 58 17.97 45.12 39.23
N GLN A 59 16.75 44.87 39.73
CA GLN A 59 15.98 45.93 40.42
C GLN A 59 15.29 45.40 41.69
N GLN A 60 14.86 46.30 42.57
CA GLN A 60 15.05 46.14 44.02
C GLN A 60 13.76 46.03 44.85
N GLN A 61 13.90 45.28 45.95
CA GLN A 61 13.32 45.51 47.29
C GLN A 61 11.85 45.94 47.40
N GLN A 62 11.05 45.04 47.99
CA GLN A 62 10.46 45.35 49.30
C GLN A 62 10.87 44.29 50.34
N GLN A 63 10.68 44.63 51.62
CA GLN A 63 11.30 44.02 52.80
C GLN A 63 10.21 43.42 53.72
N GLN A 64 10.43 42.48 54.65
CA GLN A 64 11.60 41.64 54.97
C GLN A 64 11.24 40.45 55.90
N GLN A 65 12.19 39.52 56.03
CA GLN A 65 12.54 38.76 57.26
C GLN A 65 11.67 37.57 57.80
N GLN A 66 12.35 36.41 57.80
CA GLN A 66 12.56 35.47 58.93
C GLN A 66 11.78 34.13 59.07
N GLN A 67 12.50 33.06 58.66
CA GLN A 67 12.98 31.93 59.49
C GLN A 67 12.48 30.46 59.25
N ARG A 68 13.50 29.61 59.01
CA ARG A 68 13.72 28.20 59.46
C ARG A 68 13.09 26.98 58.75
N TYR A 69 14.02 26.13 58.26
CA TYR A 69 14.02 24.65 58.25
C TYR A 69 13.98 24.07 59.70
N PRO A 70 13.58 22.79 59.96
CA PRO A 70 14.04 21.59 59.25
C PRO A 70 13.01 20.45 59.03
N ALA A 71 13.49 19.25 58.70
CA ALA A 71 12.72 18.05 58.35
C ALA A 71 12.41 17.13 59.56
N VAL A 72 11.77 15.96 59.33
CA VAL A 72 12.04 14.59 59.90
C VAL A 72 10.79 13.67 59.95
N GLN A 73 11.01 12.35 59.82
CA GLN A 73 10.18 11.15 60.15
C GLN A 73 8.80 10.86 59.50
N ASN A 74 8.80 9.79 58.67
CA ASN A 74 8.30 8.42 58.94
C ASN A 74 7.06 8.11 59.81
N TRP A 75 6.46 6.97 59.45
CA TRP A 75 5.51 6.10 60.18
C TRP A 75 4.04 6.57 60.27
N ALA A 76 3.04 5.72 60.55
CA ALA A 76 2.66 4.36 60.08
C ALA A 76 1.57 3.81 61.02
N GLN A 77 0.65 2.97 60.52
CA GLN A 77 -0.31 2.16 61.33
C GLN A 77 -1.31 2.96 62.19
N SER A 78 -2.33 2.37 62.83
CA SER A 78 -3.36 1.41 62.34
C SER A 78 -4.48 1.24 63.39
N GLY A 79 -5.76 1.26 63.00
CA GLY A 79 -6.91 0.98 63.89
C GLY A 79 -7.19 2.07 64.94
N GLU A 80 -8.20 1.97 65.82
CA GLU A 80 -9.39 1.09 65.84
C GLU A 80 -10.44 1.66 66.83
N SER A 81 -11.66 1.08 66.87
CA SER A 81 -12.70 1.15 67.93
C SER A 81 -13.44 2.47 68.30
N ASP A 82 -14.77 2.33 68.31
CA ASP A 82 -15.84 2.86 69.18
C ASP A 82 -15.50 3.23 70.66
N PRO A 83 -16.36 3.93 71.46
CA PRO A 83 -17.83 3.87 71.46
C PRO A 83 -18.64 5.18 71.74
N ALA A 84 -19.95 5.02 71.96
CA ALA A 84 -20.99 6.07 71.99
C ALA A 84 -21.41 6.58 73.39
N VAL A 85 -22.17 7.69 73.43
CA VAL A 85 -23.49 7.90 74.12
C VAL A 85 -23.97 9.37 73.94
N GLY A 86 -25.29 9.60 73.84
CA GLY A 86 -25.94 10.92 73.64
C GLY A 86 -26.73 11.42 74.87
N PRO A 87 -27.93 12.08 74.77
CA PRO A 87 -28.79 12.37 73.60
C PRO A 87 -28.88 13.92 73.32
N PRO A 88 -29.89 14.78 73.66
CA PRO A 88 -31.36 14.69 73.77
C PRO A 88 -32.21 15.85 73.14
N ARG A 89 -33.30 15.48 72.40
CA ARG A 89 -34.60 16.22 72.23
C ARG A 89 -34.62 17.54 71.44
N GLN A 90 -35.68 17.96 70.70
CA GLN A 90 -37.00 17.45 70.24
C GLN A 90 -37.55 18.50 69.21
N SER A 91 -38.64 18.41 68.43
CA SER A 91 -39.57 17.39 67.84
C SER A 91 -40.47 18.18 66.83
N ARG A 92 -41.23 17.65 65.85
CA ARG A 92 -41.83 16.34 65.52
C ARG A 92 -41.41 15.93 64.07
N GLY A 93 -41.96 14.99 63.29
CA GLY A 93 -43.15 14.11 63.34
C GLY A 93 -44.40 14.73 62.66
N ALA A 94 -45.19 14.05 61.81
CA ALA A 94 -45.16 12.67 61.27
C ALA A 94 -46.13 12.56 60.04
N GLY A 95 -46.14 11.52 59.19
CA GLY A 95 -45.25 10.36 59.06
C GLY A 95 -45.89 9.10 58.41
N LYS A 96 -45.03 8.09 58.15
CA LYS A 96 -45.24 6.61 58.19
C LYS A 96 -46.27 5.88 57.27
N PRO A 97 -46.09 4.57 56.94
CA PRO A 97 -44.83 3.78 56.91
C PRO A 97 -44.69 2.59 55.88
N TYR A 98 -43.47 2.01 55.86
CA TYR A 98 -43.11 0.57 55.69
C TYR A 98 -43.49 -0.25 54.41
N ASP A 99 -42.68 -0.11 53.34
CA ASP A 99 -41.47 -0.94 53.01
C ASP A 99 -41.49 -2.51 53.04
N GLN A 100 -40.59 -3.07 52.21
CA GLN A 100 -39.90 -4.39 52.24
C GLN A 100 -40.39 -5.68 51.50
N HIS A 101 -39.47 -6.17 50.64
CA HIS A 101 -38.97 -7.56 50.45
C HIS A 101 -39.54 -8.57 49.41
N ARG A 102 -38.59 -9.04 48.56
CA ARG A 102 -38.27 -10.44 48.12
C ARG A 102 -39.12 -11.21 47.08
N LEU A 103 -38.40 -11.64 46.04
CA LEU A 103 -38.48 -12.95 45.34
C LEU A 103 -39.76 -13.19 44.46
N PRO A 104 -40.17 -14.42 44.03
CA PRO A 104 -39.94 -14.78 42.61
C PRO A 104 -41.09 -15.56 41.89
N LEU A 105 -40.83 -15.98 40.64
CA LEU A 105 -41.34 -17.18 39.93
C LEU A 105 -42.86 -17.46 39.78
N HIS A 106 -43.25 -17.75 38.52
CA HIS A 106 -44.36 -18.60 38.04
C HIS A 106 -45.82 -18.32 38.47
N GLY A 107 -46.72 -18.41 37.47
CA GLY A 107 -48.17 -18.60 37.67
C GLY A 107 -48.93 -18.60 36.34
N TYR A 108 -49.72 -19.65 36.07
CA TYR A 108 -50.71 -19.68 34.97
C TYR A 108 -52.07 -19.18 35.48
N GLY A 109 -52.88 -18.59 34.59
CA GLY A 109 -54.28 -18.24 34.84
C GLY A 109 -54.98 -17.89 33.52
N LEU A 110 -56.25 -18.27 33.35
CA LEU A 110 -57.00 -18.18 32.08
C LEU A 110 -58.31 -17.38 32.22
N SER A 111 -59.04 -17.25 31.11
CA SER A 111 -60.48 -16.89 30.99
C SER A 111 -60.84 -15.39 31.19
N ASP A 112 -61.79 -14.77 30.45
CA ASP A 112 -62.44 -15.18 29.18
C ASP A 112 -63.20 -14.04 28.44
N HIS A 113 -63.87 -14.41 27.32
CA HIS A 113 -65.14 -13.90 26.78
C HIS A 113 -65.26 -12.85 25.64
N ILE A 114 -66.09 -13.24 24.64
CA ILE A 114 -66.94 -12.46 23.68
C ILE A 114 -66.18 -11.70 22.56
N ALA A 115 -66.24 -11.99 21.25
CA ALA A 115 -67.25 -12.53 20.28
C ALA A 115 -68.15 -11.46 19.60
N GLY A 116 -68.46 -11.52 18.29
CA GLY A 116 -68.01 -12.45 17.23
C GLY A 116 -68.74 -12.28 15.87
N SER A 117 -68.59 -13.25 14.94
CA SER A 117 -69.27 -13.42 13.61
C SER A 117 -69.00 -12.35 12.52
N GLY A 118 -68.93 -12.66 11.20
CA GLY A 118 -69.06 -13.89 10.38
C GLY A 118 -68.70 -13.58 8.90
N ILE A 119 -68.90 -14.40 7.84
CA ILE A 119 -69.28 -15.82 7.67
C ILE A 119 -69.03 -16.23 6.18
N GLY A 120 -68.63 -17.49 5.89
CA GLY A 120 -68.47 -18.08 4.53
C GLY A 120 -67.16 -17.72 3.78
N GLY A 121 -66.47 -18.60 3.04
CA GLY A 121 -66.70 -20.00 2.60
C GLY A 121 -66.37 -20.16 1.09
N VAL A 122 -65.96 -21.28 0.48
CA VAL A 122 -65.59 -22.68 0.84
C VAL A 122 -64.71 -23.20 -0.35
N GLY A 123 -63.75 -24.14 -0.30
CA GLY A 123 -63.15 -25.01 0.73
C GLY A 123 -62.49 -26.25 0.09
N ALA A 124 -62.00 -27.21 0.90
CA ALA A 124 -61.47 -28.56 0.53
C ALA A 124 -60.12 -28.66 -0.25
N ALA A 125 -59.23 -29.64 -0.02
CA ALA A 125 -59.08 -30.60 1.09
C ALA A 125 -57.68 -31.26 1.19
N ALA A 126 -57.35 -31.74 2.40
CA ALA A 126 -56.33 -32.75 2.79
C ALA A 126 -54.81 -32.43 2.65
N GLY A 127 -53.92 -32.81 3.59
CA GLY A 127 -54.15 -33.32 4.96
C GLY A 127 -52.93 -34.02 5.61
N SER A 128 -52.76 -33.87 6.95
CA SER A 128 -51.87 -34.66 7.86
C SER A 128 -50.34 -34.65 7.61
N GLN A 129 -49.42 -34.80 8.58
CA GLN A 129 -49.47 -34.74 10.06
C GLN A 129 -48.05 -34.41 10.63
N LEU A 130 -47.96 -34.05 11.92
CA LEU A 130 -46.69 -33.87 12.66
C LEU A 130 -46.47 -35.02 13.66
N ILE A 131 -45.25 -35.59 13.70
CA ILE A 131 -44.68 -36.29 14.87
C ILE A 131 -43.18 -35.93 14.96
N ASN A 132 -42.64 -35.88 16.17
CA ASN A 132 -41.26 -35.53 16.51
C ASN A 132 -40.86 -36.30 17.77
N GLU A 133 -39.80 -37.13 17.79
CA GLU A 133 -39.07 -37.54 19.02
C GLU A 133 -37.80 -38.41 18.78
N ASN A 134 -36.65 -37.93 19.31
CA ASN A 134 -35.76 -38.53 20.32
C ASN A 134 -35.05 -39.92 20.24
N ILE A 135 -33.92 -39.94 21.00
CA ILE A 135 -33.26 -41.06 21.73
C ILE A 135 -32.10 -41.86 21.07
N THR A 136 -31.29 -42.48 21.95
CA THR A 136 -29.85 -42.80 21.89
C THR A 136 -29.47 -44.23 21.44
N LEU A 137 -28.25 -44.38 20.90
CA LEU A 137 -27.39 -45.58 20.98
C LEU A 137 -25.91 -45.12 21.15
N THR A 138 -25.25 -45.29 22.30
CA THR A 138 -24.54 -46.48 22.87
C THR A 138 -23.19 -46.85 22.23
N LEU A 139 -22.16 -46.99 23.08
CA LEU A 139 -20.83 -47.53 22.77
C LEU A 139 -20.81 -49.06 22.93
N THR A 140 -20.15 -49.78 22.02
CA THR A 140 -19.67 -51.16 22.24
C THR A 140 -18.35 -51.40 21.53
N SER A 141 -17.41 -52.05 22.23
CA SER A 141 -16.12 -52.55 21.72
C SER A 141 -16.10 -54.07 21.74
N ALA A 142 -15.49 -54.70 20.74
CA ALA A 142 -15.09 -56.11 20.79
C ALA A 142 -13.92 -56.40 19.83
N ASP A 143 -12.94 -57.18 20.29
CA ASP A 143 -11.90 -57.78 19.47
C ASP A 143 -12.38 -59.07 18.79
N GLY A 144 -11.68 -59.51 17.74
CA GLY A 144 -11.95 -60.80 17.07
C GLY A 144 -10.74 -61.31 16.29
N VAL A 145 -10.13 -62.41 16.76
CA VAL A 145 -8.99 -63.10 16.14
C VAL A 145 -9.35 -64.59 16.01
N MET A 146 -9.08 -65.24 14.86
CA MET A 146 -8.67 -66.67 14.75
C MET A 146 -8.41 -67.15 13.30
N LYS A 147 -7.23 -67.76 13.10
CA LYS A 147 -6.88 -68.98 12.33
C LYS A 147 -7.14 -69.22 10.81
N GLU A 148 -6.00 -69.37 10.11
CA GLU A 148 -5.47 -70.59 9.44
C GLU A 148 -6.27 -71.42 8.42
N ALA A 149 -5.74 -71.49 7.18
CA ALA A 149 -5.46 -72.69 6.34
C ALA A 149 -4.90 -72.21 4.98
N SER A 150 -3.98 -72.81 4.22
CA SER A 150 -2.88 -73.80 4.37
C SER A 150 -2.54 -74.25 2.93
N GLY A 151 -1.28 -74.28 2.48
CA GLY A 151 -0.93 -74.81 1.14
C GLY A 151 0.45 -74.41 0.60
N ASP A 152 1.45 -75.27 0.83
CA ASP A 152 2.53 -75.80 -0.03
C ASP A 152 3.15 -74.98 -1.19
N ALA A 153 4.43 -75.15 -1.60
CA ALA A 153 5.64 -75.77 -1.01
C ALA A 153 6.86 -75.51 -1.97
N LEU A 154 8.04 -76.08 -1.68
CA LEU A 154 9.33 -76.02 -2.41
C LEU A 154 10.04 -74.65 -2.31
N ASP A 155 11.18 -74.42 -1.64
CA ASP A 155 12.43 -75.17 -1.27
C ASP A 155 13.65 -74.72 -2.11
N GLY A 156 14.83 -74.64 -1.47
CA GLY A 156 16.09 -74.17 -2.08
C GLY A 156 16.99 -73.30 -1.18
N GLY A 157 17.72 -73.90 -0.24
CA GLY A 157 18.93 -73.29 0.36
C GLY A 157 20.19 -73.54 -0.51
N VAL A 158 21.44 -73.28 -0.08
CA VAL A 158 21.98 -72.72 1.17
C VAL A 158 23.50 -72.37 0.99
N ARG A 159 24.08 -71.48 1.83
CA ARG A 159 25.55 -71.20 2.01
C ARG A 159 26.33 -70.60 0.80
N VAL A 160 27.17 -69.55 0.92
CA VAL A 160 28.39 -69.23 1.74
C VAL A 160 29.68 -69.84 1.19
N SER A 161 30.57 -69.01 0.61
CA SER A 161 32.05 -68.98 0.83
C SER A 161 32.78 -67.85 0.05
N ARG A 162 34.04 -67.58 0.42
CA ARG A 162 34.98 -66.62 -0.22
C ARG A 162 35.84 -67.34 -1.29
N VAL A 163 36.52 -66.59 -2.17
CA VAL A 163 38.01 -66.42 -2.23
C VAL A 163 38.41 -65.55 -3.45
N ASP A 164 39.62 -65.00 -3.36
CA ASP A 164 40.26 -63.88 -4.08
C ASP A 164 40.67 -64.10 -5.56
N ASP A 165 40.86 -62.99 -6.29
CA ASP A 165 42.07 -62.62 -7.07
C ASP A 165 41.88 -61.16 -7.62
N SER A 166 42.68 -60.13 -7.31
CA SER A 166 44.06 -59.77 -7.74
C SER A 166 44.11 -59.10 -9.16
N ALA A 167 44.92 -58.07 -9.48
CA ALA A 167 45.84 -57.19 -8.73
C ALA A 167 46.05 -55.80 -9.42
N GLY A 168 46.76 -54.86 -8.78
CA GLY A 168 47.32 -53.62 -9.38
C GLY A 168 47.03 -52.32 -8.58
N SER A 169 47.89 -51.87 -7.64
CA SER A 169 49.08 -50.99 -7.83
C SER A 169 48.76 -49.55 -8.32
N THR A 170 49.16 -48.45 -7.66
CA THR A 170 50.04 -48.26 -6.48
C THR A 170 49.84 -46.89 -5.79
N ALA A 171 50.03 -46.85 -4.45
CA ALA A 171 50.78 -45.91 -3.59
C ALA A 171 51.05 -44.42 -4.01
N ASP A 172 51.21 -43.43 -3.11
CA ASP A 172 51.29 -43.46 -1.63
C ASP A 172 51.00 -42.08 -0.95
N ARG A 173 50.75 -42.09 0.38
CA ARG A 173 51.02 -41.09 1.47
C ARG A 173 50.82 -39.55 1.31
N SER A 174 50.76 -38.73 2.38
CA SER A 174 50.05 -38.77 3.69
C SER A 174 50.41 -37.54 4.58
N SER A 175 49.42 -36.79 5.10
CA SER A 175 49.54 -35.81 6.24
C SER A 175 50.52 -34.61 6.06
N ALA A 176 50.55 -33.52 6.86
CA ALA A 176 49.84 -33.13 8.09
C ALA A 176 49.43 -31.62 8.07
N VAL A 177 49.22 -30.97 9.22
CA VAL A 177 48.59 -29.61 9.36
C VAL A 177 49.53 -28.59 10.09
N PRO A 178 49.13 -27.38 10.56
CA PRO A 178 49.78 -26.08 10.22
C PRO A 178 50.63 -25.47 11.37
N PRO A 179 51.08 -24.18 11.33
CA PRO A 179 50.21 -23.07 11.81
C PRO A 179 50.49 -21.62 11.30
N SER A 180 49.48 -20.72 11.42
CA SER A 180 49.61 -19.24 11.66
C SER A 180 50.30 -18.37 10.55
N CYS A 181 50.29 -17.02 10.52
CA CYS A 181 49.41 -15.93 11.03
C CYS A 181 49.78 -14.60 10.29
N THR A 182 48.93 -13.55 10.33
CA THR A 182 49.41 -12.15 10.14
C THR A 182 48.37 -11.14 9.55
N VAL A 183 48.68 -9.83 9.58
CA VAL A 183 47.90 -8.63 9.15
C VAL A 183 48.91 -7.54 8.71
N TYR A 184 48.61 -6.41 8.05
CA TYR A 184 47.39 -5.58 7.84
C TYR A 184 47.13 -5.35 6.32
N GLY A 185 46.42 -4.35 5.77
CA GLY A 185 45.92 -3.04 6.22
C GLY A 185 45.10 -2.30 5.14
N LEU A 186 44.84 -0.99 5.31
CA LEU A 186 43.98 -0.18 4.43
C LEU A 186 44.74 0.81 3.53
N SER A 187 44.01 1.30 2.52
CA SER A 187 44.00 2.67 1.96
C SER A 187 44.69 2.96 0.61
N SER A 188 44.14 4.01 -0.03
CA SER A 188 44.50 4.63 -1.32
C SER A 188 45.79 5.47 -1.22
N VAL A 189 46.46 5.91 -2.30
CA VAL A 189 46.06 7.00 -3.24
C VAL A 189 46.86 6.94 -4.56
N ASN A 190 46.30 7.55 -5.62
CA ASN A 190 46.86 7.82 -6.95
C ASN A 190 48.38 8.02 -7.08
N SER A 191 48.94 7.52 -8.19
CA SER A 191 49.91 8.26 -9.02
C SER A 191 49.91 7.70 -10.46
N SER A 192 50.54 8.40 -11.43
CA SER A 192 50.33 8.18 -12.86
C SER A 192 51.60 8.37 -13.71
N ASN A 193 51.92 7.46 -14.64
CA ASN A 193 52.61 7.77 -15.91
C ASN A 193 52.79 6.56 -16.88
N SER A 194 53.09 6.86 -18.16
CA SER A 194 53.69 6.01 -19.23
C SER A 194 53.00 4.66 -19.63
N GLY A 195 52.94 4.22 -20.90
CA GLY A 195 53.31 4.82 -22.20
C GLY A 195 53.96 3.82 -23.20
N THR A 196 53.31 3.55 -24.36
CA THR A 196 53.86 2.90 -25.62
C THR A 196 54.42 1.45 -25.54
N SER A 197 54.50 0.59 -26.59
CA SER A 197 53.89 0.37 -27.94
C SER A 197 54.33 -1.06 -28.45
N SER A 198 54.05 -1.67 -29.63
CA SER A 198 53.31 -1.36 -30.89
C SER A 198 52.55 -2.66 -31.38
N SER A 199 52.61 -3.33 -32.56
CA SER A 199 53.26 -3.21 -33.91
C SER A 199 52.73 -4.23 -34.96
N GLN A 200 52.69 -3.85 -36.26
CA GLN A 200 52.83 -4.64 -37.53
C GLN A 200 51.83 -5.77 -37.96
N ALA A 201 51.54 -6.05 -39.26
CA ALA A 201 51.79 -5.35 -40.56
C ALA A 201 51.10 -5.94 -41.86
N LEU A 202 51.06 -5.12 -42.95
CA LEU A 202 51.24 -5.39 -44.42
C LEU A 202 50.10 -5.72 -45.47
N ASN A 203 50.22 -5.05 -46.65
CA ASN A 203 49.69 -5.23 -48.05
C ASN A 203 48.17 -5.25 -48.37
N SER A 204 47.54 -4.58 -49.38
CA SER A 204 47.84 -3.94 -50.72
C SER A 204 47.52 -4.83 -51.97
N ASN A 205 47.10 -4.40 -53.20
CA ASN A 205 46.89 -3.11 -53.94
C ASN A 205 45.99 -3.31 -55.25
N GLY A 206 45.46 -2.27 -55.96
CA GLY A 206 44.96 -2.40 -57.38
C GLY A 206 43.95 -1.40 -58.05
N ASN A 207 44.40 -0.66 -59.10
CA ASN A 207 43.76 -0.15 -60.37
C ASN A 207 42.35 0.55 -60.53
N SER A 208 42.34 1.89 -60.56
CA SER A 208 42.00 2.83 -61.69
C SER A 208 40.68 2.88 -62.54
N ARG A 209 40.33 4.14 -62.94
CA ARG A 209 39.45 4.68 -64.04
C ARG A 209 37.96 5.02 -63.74
N SER A 210 37.36 5.90 -64.58
CA SER A 210 36.42 6.97 -64.16
C SER A 210 35.14 7.14 -65.01
N ARG A 211 34.07 7.74 -64.41
CA ARG A 211 33.31 8.91 -64.94
C ARG A 211 32.20 9.46 -64.01
N HIS A 212 31.82 10.71 -64.29
CA HIS A 212 30.86 11.68 -63.71
C HIS A 212 29.70 11.31 -62.74
N SER A 213 29.29 12.39 -62.03
CA SER A 213 28.01 12.68 -61.34
C SER A 213 27.63 11.85 -60.10
N GLY A 214 27.40 12.46 -58.92
CA GLY A 214 27.62 13.88 -58.55
C GLY A 214 27.14 14.20 -57.12
N SER A 215 28.00 14.77 -56.27
CA SER A 215 27.72 15.03 -54.85
C SER A 215 28.72 15.99 -54.18
N GLY A 216 28.27 16.79 -53.20
CA GLY A 216 29.08 17.61 -52.27
C GLY A 216 28.16 18.36 -51.29
N SER A 217 28.55 18.82 -50.10
CA SER A 217 29.85 18.82 -49.38
C SER A 217 29.54 18.83 -47.85
N SER A 218 30.33 18.37 -46.86
CA SER A 218 31.79 18.25 -46.63
C SER A 218 32.54 19.56 -46.32
N TYR A 219 33.58 19.65 -45.47
CA TYR A 219 33.88 19.06 -44.12
C TYR A 219 35.25 19.64 -43.59
N SER A 220 35.33 20.11 -42.33
CA SER A 220 36.52 20.17 -41.41
C SER A 220 37.85 20.97 -41.66
N ASN A 221 38.49 21.36 -40.53
CA ASN A 221 39.92 21.75 -40.26
C ASN A 221 40.46 23.13 -40.72
N GLY A 222 41.45 23.80 -40.05
CA GLY A 222 42.01 23.65 -38.68
C GLY A 222 43.45 24.24 -38.45
N GLY A 223 43.71 24.99 -37.34
CA GLY A 223 45.04 25.49 -36.86
C GLY A 223 45.58 26.77 -37.56
N ILE A 224 46.17 27.85 -36.99
CA ILE A 224 46.83 28.28 -35.71
C ILE A 224 48.39 28.18 -35.67
N ILE A 225 49.10 29.33 -35.55
CA ILE A 225 50.23 29.63 -34.60
C ILE A 225 50.75 31.10 -34.68
N SER A 226 51.26 31.61 -33.53
CA SER A 226 51.82 32.91 -33.06
C SER A 226 52.86 33.68 -33.93
N PHE A 227 53.33 34.94 -33.68
CA PHE A 227 53.87 35.56 -32.44
C PHE A 227 54.30 37.07 -32.55
N ASN A 228 54.01 37.85 -31.47
CA ASN A 228 54.83 38.87 -30.76
C ASN A 228 55.23 40.30 -31.29
N SER A 229 55.53 41.18 -30.29
CA SER A 229 56.16 42.53 -30.31
C SER A 229 55.30 43.74 -30.75
N GLY A 230 55.30 44.91 -30.08
CA GLY A 230 55.81 45.23 -28.73
C GLY A 230 55.92 46.75 -28.39
N ASN A 231 55.86 47.07 -27.08
CA ASN A 231 56.40 48.26 -26.38
C ASN A 231 55.61 49.60 -26.29
N ASN A 232 55.56 50.13 -25.04
CA ASN A 232 55.45 51.53 -24.54
C ASN A 232 54.50 52.61 -25.14
N GLY A 233 53.86 53.39 -24.25
CA GLY A 233 53.27 54.70 -24.58
C GLY A 233 52.34 55.31 -23.52
N SER A 234 52.85 56.15 -22.62
CA SER A 234 52.05 56.97 -21.69
C SER A 234 51.56 58.28 -22.35
N GLY A 235 50.36 58.78 -22.04
CA GLY A 235 49.94 60.12 -22.49
C GLY A 235 48.58 60.57 -21.96
N SER A 236 48.50 61.82 -21.49
CA SER A 236 47.31 62.46 -20.93
C SER A 236 46.65 63.47 -21.92
N SER A 237 45.52 64.03 -21.48
CA SER A 237 45.10 65.44 -21.69
C SER A 237 44.66 65.96 -23.08
N SER A 238 43.36 66.28 -23.16
CA SER A 238 42.81 67.64 -23.39
C SER A 238 42.60 68.26 -24.80
N CYS A 239 41.33 68.66 -25.02
CA CYS A 239 40.83 69.95 -25.58
C CYS A 239 40.98 70.34 -27.08
N GLY A 240 39.99 71.14 -27.55
CA GLY A 240 39.96 71.83 -28.86
C GLY A 240 39.05 71.15 -29.90
N SER A 241 38.04 71.72 -30.58
CA SER A 241 37.65 73.09 -30.99
C SER A 241 38.67 73.80 -31.90
N SER A 242 38.36 74.31 -33.10
CA SER A 242 37.06 74.52 -33.81
C SER A 242 37.17 74.03 -35.29
N TRP A 243 36.33 74.35 -36.29
CA TRP A 243 35.89 75.66 -36.83
C TRP A 243 34.63 75.51 -37.72
N ILE A 244 33.91 76.62 -37.93
CA ILE A 244 32.73 76.78 -38.82
C ILE A 244 33.02 77.97 -39.77
N PRO A 245 32.64 77.94 -41.07
CA PRO A 245 31.63 78.91 -41.53
C PRO A 245 30.71 78.51 -42.72
N CYS A 246 29.54 79.18 -42.74
CA CYS A 246 28.67 79.54 -43.88
C CYS A 246 27.64 78.54 -44.49
N LEU A 247 26.40 79.04 -44.57
CA LEU A 247 25.30 78.63 -45.46
C LEU A 247 25.31 79.48 -46.75
N PRO A 248 24.53 79.12 -47.81
CA PRO A 248 23.30 79.92 -48.04
C PRO A 248 22.08 79.19 -48.67
N VAL A 249 20.89 79.49 -48.11
CA VAL A 249 19.67 80.01 -48.82
C VAL A 249 18.99 79.21 -49.96
N LEU A 250 17.82 78.62 -49.62
CA LEU A 250 16.59 78.42 -50.46
C LEU A 250 16.67 77.48 -51.71
N SER A 251 15.58 76.94 -52.29
CA SER A 251 14.14 76.96 -51.97
C SER A 251 13.36 75.71 -52.46
N ARG A 252 12.18 75.49 -51.88
CA ARG A 252 10.96 74.85 -52.46
C ARG A 252 11.10 73.88 -53.66
N CYS A 253 11.07 72.57 -53.41
CA CYS A 253 10.55 71.58 -54.39
C CYS A 253 10.05 70.24 -53.80
N TYR A 254 10.51 69.81 -52.60
CA TYR A 254 10.39 68.40 -52.18
C TYR A 254 9.14 67.98 -51.39
N ILE A 255 8.15 68.85 -51.19
CA ILE A 255 6.96 68.54 -50.35
C ILE A 255 5.92 67.65 -51.08
N GLY A 256 5.84 67.71 -52.41
CA GLY A 256 4.84 66.96 -53.19
C GLY A 256 5.00 65.44 -53.12
N LYS A 257 6.24 64.93 -53.32
CA LYS A 257 6.49 63.48 -53.42
C LYS A 257 6.30 62.73 -52.08
N ILE A 258 6.60 63.37 -50.95
CA ILE A 258 6.46 62.74 -49.62
C ILE A 258 4.99 62.43 -49.31
N ARG A 259 4.05 63.33 -49.64
CA ARG A 259 2.61 63.08 -49.45
C ARG A 259 2.11 61.87 -50.26
N VAL A 260 2.58 61.71 -51.50
CA VAL A 260 2.22 60.55 -52.33
C VAL A 260 2.73 59.25 -51.69
N CYS A 261 3.98 59.21 -51.21
CA CYS A 261 4.53 58.02 -50.53
C CYS A 261 3.78 57.68 -49.22
N VAL A 262 3.41 58.69 -48.41
CA VAL A 262 2.65 58.47 -47.17
C VAL A 262 1.23 57.99 -47.45
N VAL A 263 0.55 58.55 -48.44
CA VAL A 263 -0.78 58.08 -48.86
C VAL A 263 -0.70 56.68 -49.46
N ALA A 264 0.31 56.37 -50.27
CA ALA A 264 0.53 55.02 -50.81
C ALA A 264 0.79 54.00 -49.71
N LEU A 265 1.59 54.34 -48.69
CA LEU A 265 1.80 53.49 -47.51
C LEU A 265 0.52 53.29 -46.69
N PHE A 266 -0.27 54.35 -46.50
CA PHE A 266 -1.55 54.25 -45.77
C PHE A 266 -2.59 53.42 -46.55
N VAL A 267 -2.69 53.61 -47.87
CA VAL A 267 -3.55 52.77 -48.72
C VAL A 267 -3.06 51.34 -48.72
N ALA A 268 -1.74 51.08 -48.80
CA ALA A 268 -1.19 49.73 -48.75
C ALA A 268 -1.39 49.04 -47.40
N THR A 269 -1.31 49.74 -46.26
CA THR A 269 -1.63 49.16 -44.95
C THR A 269 -3.12 48.96 -44.76
N VAL A 270 -3.99 49.86 -45.22
CA VAL A 270 -5.45 49.65 -45.22
C VAL A 270 -5.82 48.47 -46.12
N PHE A 271 -5.24 48.34 -47.32
CA PHE A 271 -5.45 47.18 -48.19
C PHE A 271 -4.90 45.89 -47.56
N SER A 272 -3.76 45.94 -46.86
CA SER A 272 -3.21 44.79 -46.15
C SER A 272 -4.09 44.35 -44.97
N VAL A 273 -4.67 45.31 -44.23
CA VAL A 273 -5.60 45.05 -43.12
C VAL A 273 -6.94 44.53 -43.64
N LEU A 274 -7.48 45.09 -44.73
CA LEU A 274 -8.69 44.58 -45.37
C LEU A 274 -8.47 43.21 -46.02
N PHE A 275 -7.31 42.96 -46.62
CA PHE A 275 -6.94 41.65 -47.15
C PHE A 275 -6.75 40.63 -46.01
N LEU A 276 -6.09 40.99 -44.91
CA LEU A 276 -5.99 40.14 -43.72
C LEU A 276 -7.37 39.85 -43.10
N ALA A 277 -8.23 40.86 -42.96
CA ALA A 277 -9.58 40.68 -42.45
C ALA A 277 -10.40 39.77 -43.37
N HIS A 278 -10.42 40.03 -44.68
CA HIS A 278 -11.13 39.21 -45.66
C HIS A 278 -10.56 37.78 -45.77
N TYR A 279 -9.25 37.59 -45.61
CA TYR A 279 -8.61 36.27 -45.62
C TYR A 279 -8.82 35.52 -44.28
N MET A 280 -8.95 36.22 -43.15
CA MET A 280 -9.41 35.62 -41.89
C MET A 280 -10.86 35.16 -42.01
N ASP A 281 -11.73 35.98 -42.61
CA ASP A 281 -13.16 35.70 -42.78
C ASP A 281 -13.43 34.58 -43.82
N SER A 282 -12.64 34.54 -44.90
CA SER A 282 -12.89 33.68 -46.09
C SER A 282 -11.97 32.45 -46.23
N SER A 283 -11.00 32.24 -45.34
CA SER A 283 -10.13 31.05 -45.37
C SER A 283 -10.61 29.97 -44.39
N PRO A 284 -10.14 28.71 -44.49
CA PRO A 284 -10.46 27.67 -43.51
C PRO A 284 -10.04 27.96 -42.06
N ILE A 285 -9.39 29.08 -41.78
CA ILE A 285 -8.90 29.46 -40.46
C ILE A 285 -10.04 29.91 -39.53
N THR A 286 -11.19 30.38 -40.03
CA THR A 286 -12.40 30.54 -39.19
C THR A 286 -12.91 29.21 -38.64
N SER A 287 -12.76 28.11 -39.38
CA SER A 287 -13.01 26.74 -38.88
C SER A 287 -11.94 26.24 -37.89
N LEU A 288 -10.86 27.00 -37.69
CA LEU A 288 -9.73 26.69 -36.80
C LEU A 288 -9.72 27.63 -35.56
N MET A 289 -10.36 28.79 -35.66
CA MET A 289 -10.65 29.70 -34.54
C MET A 289 -12.02 29.44 -33.89
N HIS A 290 -12.94 28.77 -34.59
CA HIS A 290 -14.00 28.04 -33.91
C HIS A 290 -13.41 26.89 -33.10
N ARG A 291 -13.10 27.17 -31.82
CA ARG A 291 -13.28 26.15 -30.78
C ARG A 291 -14.67 25.56 -30.97
N ASP A 292 -14.77 24.24 -31.15
CA ASP A 292 -16.05 23.56 -31.17
C ASP A 292 -16.57 23.45 -29.74
N ALA A 293 -17.04 24.59 -29.20
CA ALA A 293 -17.38 24.84 -27.79
C ALA A 293 -18.66 24.11 -27.33
N ARG A 294 -19.00 23.00 -27.98
CA ARG A 294 -20.07 22.08 -27.60
C ARG A 294 -19.44 20.99 -26.72
N PRO A 295 -19.87 20.84 -25.45
CA PRO A 295 -19.35 19.81 -24.56
C PRO A 295 -19.34 18.41 -25.21
N PRO A 296 -18.26 17.61 -25.07
CA PRO A 296 -18.12 16.34 -25.76
C PRO A 296 -19.28 15.38 -25.42
N ALA A 297 -19.91 14.84 -26.46
CA ALA A 297 -21.04 13.92 -26.34
C ALA A 297 -20.58 12.45 -26.30
N PRO A 298 -21.12 11.58 -25.42
CA PRO A 298 -20.75 10.16 -25.32
C PRO A 298 -20.97 9.34 -26.61
N GLN A 299 -19.93 9.21 -27.44
CA GLN A 299 -19.92 8.45 -28.70
C GLN A 299 -19.62 6.95 -28.49
N ILE A 300 -20.47 6.27 -27.71
CA ILE A 300 -20.41 4.82 -27.49
C ILE A 300 -21.70 4.19 -28.02
N HIS A 301 -21.59 3.62 -29.21
CA HIS A 301 -22.62 2.82 -29.84
C HIS A 301 -22.37 1.34 -29.50
N CYS A 302 -23.35 0.68 -28.90
CA CYS A 302 -23.30 -0.75 -28.60
C CYS A 302 -24.45 -1.41 -29.37
N ARG A 303 -24.14 -2.18 -30.43
CA ARG A 303 -25.18 -2.72 -31.33
C ARG A 303 -26.20 -3.59 -30.57
N MET A 304 -25.73 -4.38 -29.60
CA MET A 304 -26.54 -5.25 -28.75
C MET A 304 -27.53 -4.53 -27.82
N LEU A 305 -27.38 -3.22 -27.58
CA LEU A 305 -28.33 -2.43 -26.78
C LEU A 305 -29.38 -1.68 -27.62
N SER A 306 -29.29 -1.74 -28.96
CA SER A 306 -30.13 -0.96 -29.88
C SER A 306 -30.97 -1.82 -30.85
N GLY A 307 -30.83 -3.14 -30.82
CA GLY A 307 -31.53 -4.07 -31.70
C GLY A 307 -32.58 -4.91 -30.98
N LYS A 308 -33.63 -5.34 -31.70
CA LYS A 308 -34.59 -6.36 -31.22
C LYS A 308 -33.98 -7.77 -31.09
N THR A 309 -32.71 -7.94 -31.46
CA THR A 309 -31.89 -9.11 -31.13
C THR A 309 -31.49 -9.10 -29.66
N ALA A 310 -32.48 -9.15 -28.77
CA ALA A 310 -32.27 -9.72 -27.46
C ALA A 310 -31.94 -11.21 -27.68
N VAL A 311 -30.65 -11.55 -27.61
CA VAL A 311 -30.30 -12.87 -27.09
C VAL A 311 -30.87 -12.88 -25.68
N ASP A 312 -31.77 -13.83 -25.41
CA ASP A 312 -32.55 -13.85 -24.18
C ASP A 312 -31.68 -13.76 -22.93
N GLY A 313 -32.27 -13.28 -21.84
CA GLY A 313 -31.59 -12.91 -20.58
C GLY A 313 -30.97 -14.08 -19.79
N GLY A 314 -30.09 -14.84 -20.41
CA GLY A 314 -29.27 -15.87 -19.78
C GLY A 314 -28.48 -15.27 -18.63
N LEU A 315 -28.70 -15.81 -17.43
CA LEU A 315 -27.95 -15.44 -16.25
C LEU A 315 -26.47 -15.74 -16.49
N ALA A 316 -25.61 -14.74 -16.24
CA ALA A 316 -24.17 -14.89 -16.39
C ALA A 316 -23.69 -16.11 -15.57
N PRO A 317 -22.94 -17.07 -16.17
CA PRO A 317 -22.60 -18.34 -15.52
C PRO A 317 -22.02 -18.17 -14.11
N ASP A 318 -22.44 -18.96 -13.13
CA ASP A 318 -21.87 -18.87 -11.77
C ASP A 318 -20.58 -19.70 -11.60
N HIS A 319 -20.32 -20.60 -12.56
CA HIS A 319 -19.21 -21.57 -12.63
C HIS A 319 -19.12 -22.56 -11.46
N ARG A 320 -20.09 -22.64 -10.55
CA ARG A 320 -19.94 -23.43 -9.32
C ARG A 320 -20.19 -24.92 -9.55
N SER A 321 -19.17 -25.72 -9.26
CA SER A 321 -19.29 -27.18 -9.12
C SER A 321 -18.83 -27.62 -7.72
N GLU A 322 -19.06 -28.88 -7.36
CA GLU A 322 -18.57 -29.46 -6.10
C GLU A 322 -17.03 -29.50 -6.00
N ALA A 323 -16.33 -29.51 -7.15
CA ALA A 323 -14.86 -29.55 -7.18
C ALA A 323 -14.23 -28.38 -6.42
N ARG A 324 -14.90 -27.21 -6.35
CA ARG A 324 -14.45 -26.04 -5.58
C ARG A 324 -14.20 -26.32 -4.09
N LEU A 325 -14.87 -27.33 -3.52
CA LEU A 325 -14.68 -27.73 -2.12
C LEU A 325 -13.32 -28.40 -1.89
N ARG A 326 -12.78 -29.08 -2.92
CA ARG A 326 -11.47 -29.76 -2.89
C ARG A 326 -10.28 -28.82 -3.05
N ILE A 327 -10.50 -27.51 -3.29
CA ILE A 327 -9.45 -26.53 -3.60
C ILE A 327 -9.51 -25.24 -2.77
N ASP A 328 -8.34 -24.63 -2.54
CA ASP A 328 -8.22 -23.31 -1.93
C ASP A 328 -8.42 -22.17 -2.97
N PRO A 329 -9.03 -21.03 -2.57
CA PRO A 329 -9.12 -19.82 -3.39
C PRO A 329 -7.76 -19.14 -3.52
N LYS A 330 -6.86 -19.75 -4.30
CA LYS A 330 -5.48 -19.32 -4.49
C LYS A 330 -4.93 -19.71 -5.86
N VAL A 331 -4.11 -18.85 -6.45
CA VAL A 331 -3.44 -19.10 -7.74
C VAL A 331 -1.97 -19.50 -7.53
N LEU A 332 -1.44 -20.43 -8.32
CA LEU A 332 0.01 -20.64 -8.46
C LEU A 332 0.46 -20.05 -9.79
N VAL A 333 1.38 -19.08 -9.75
CA VAL A 333 1.91 -18.41 -10.96
C VAL A 333 3.36 -18.84 -11.17
N PHE A 334 3.63 -19.54 -12.27
CA PHE A 334 4.98 -19.82 -12.75
C PHE A 334 5.49 -18.70 -13.64
N VAL A 335 6.66 -18.18 -13.27
CA VAL A 335 7.39 -17.13 -13.99
C VAL A 335 8.78 -17.61 -14.41
N GLU A 336 9.32 -17.06 -15.48
CA GLU A 336 10.70 -17.34 -15.90
C GLU A 336 11.72 -16.66 -14.97
N THR A 337 11.38 -15.45 -14.50
CA THR A 337 12.14 -14.72 -13.48
C THR A 337 11.19 -13.92 -12.60
N THR A 338 11.64 -13.48 -11.42
CA THR A 338 10.88 -12.57 -10.54
C THR A 338 10.74 -11.14 -11.11
N TYR A 339 11.16 -10.89 -12.35
CA TYR A 339 11.27 -9.56 -12.95
C TYR A 339 10.60 -9.43 -14.32
N THR A 340 9.98 -10.48 -14.86
CA THR A 340 9.23 -10.46 -16.12
C THR A 340 8.04 -9.50 -16.07
N GLN A 341 7.70 -8.89 -17.22
CA GLN A 341 6.61 -7.89 -17.27
C GLN A 341 5.22 -8.53 -17.29
N LEU A 342 5.06 -9.73 -17.83
CA LEU A 342 3.80 -10.45 -17.83
C LEU A 342 3.47 -11.01 -16.44
N GLY A 343 4.41 -11.68 -15.78
CA GLY A 343 4.29 -12.15 -14.38
C GLY A 343 4.01 -11.01 -13.40
N LYS A 344 4.61 -9.83 -13.59
CA LYS A 344 4.19 -8.60 -12.89
C LYS A 344 2.73 -8.26 -13.21
N SER A 345 2.36 -8.13 -14.48
CA SER A 345 0.99 -7.76 -14.87
C SER A 345 -0.07 -8.71 -14.31
N ILE A 346 0.19 -10.02 -14.33
CA ILE A 346 -0.64 -11.08 -13.73
C ILE A 346 -0.75 -10.86 -12.21
N THR A 347 0.37 -10.71 -11.51
CA THR A 347 0.37 -10.57 -10.04
C THR A 347 -0.21 -9.23 -9.57
N GLU A 348 -0.04 -8.15 -10.32
CA GLU A 348 -0.68 -6.86 -10.05
C GLU A 348 -2.21 -6.93 -10.21
N LEU A 349 -2.71 -7.64 -11.23
CA LEU A 349 -4.13 -7.89 -11.44
C LEU A 349 -4.75 -8.75 -10.34
N LEU A 350 -4.03 -9.79 -9.88
CA LEU A 350 -4.42 -10.61 -8.73
C LEU A 350 -4.46 -9.78 -7.42
N VAL A 351 -3.47 -8.91 -7.19
CA VAL A 351 -3.42 -8.00 -6.02
C VAL A 351 -4.58 -7.00 -6.00
N HIS A 352 -4.95 -6.44 -7.16
CA HIS A 352 -6.06 -5.50 -7.27
C HIS A 352 -7.39 -6.17 -6.89
N ASN A 353 -7.62 -7.37 -7.43
CA ASN A 353 -8.82 -8.17 -7.17
C ASN A 353 -8.78 -8.98 -5.86
N ARG A 354 -7.75 -8.76 -5.01
CA ARG A 354 -7.55 -9.43 -3.70
C ARG A 354 -7.42 -10.95 -3.76
N ILE A 355 -7.14 -11.51 -4.94
CA ILE A 355 -6.95 -12.94 -5.13
C ILE A 355 -5.62 -13.37 -4.51
N LYS A 356 -5.65 -14.37 -3.63
CA LYS A 356 -4.44 -14.92 -3.01
C LYS A 356 -3.62 -15.66 -4.06
N TYR A 357 -2.30 -15.55 -4.02
CA TYR A 357 -1.43 -16.25 -4.98
C TYR A 357 -0.11 -16.73 -4.35
N LYS A 358 0.66 -17.50 -5.10
CA LYS A 358 2.09 -17.73 -4.91
C LYS A 358 2.78 -17.58 -6.26
N VAL A 359 3.97 -16.98 -6.28
CA VAL A 359 4.85 -16.97 -7.45
C VAL A 359 5.94 -18.01 -7.25
N GLU A 360 6.25 -18.77 -8.29
CA GLU A 360 7.41 -19.65 -8.34
C GLU A 360 8.19 -19.44 -9.64
N VAL A 361 9.51 -19.61 -9.57
CA VAL A 361 10.38 -19.54 -10.75
C VAL A 361 10.43 -20.92 -11.39
N ALA A 362 10.07 -21.02 -12.67
CA ALA A 362 10.11 -22.25 -13.44
C ALA A 362 11.53 -22.87 -13.47
N GLY A 363 11.60 -24.21 -13.53
CA GLY A 363 12.87 -24.95 -13.42
C GLY A 363 13.39 -25.14 -11.98
N LYS A 364 12.66 -24.64 -10.96
CA LYS A 364 12.83 -25.08 -9.56
C LYS A 364 11.86 -26.22 -9.24
N SER A 365 12.15 -26.97 -8.18
CA SER A 365 11.23 -28.00 -7.67
C SER A 365 9.87 -27.42 -7.30
N LEU A 366 8.81 -28.18 -7.57
CA LEU A 366 7.44 -27.74 -7.31
C LEU A 366 7.20 -27.40 -5.82
N PRO A 367 6.39 -26.37 -5.53
CA PRO A 367 5.96 -26.10 -4.17
C PRO A 367 5.00 -27.20 -3.69
N VAL A 368 4.88 -27.37 -2.37
CA VAL A 368 3.87 -28.25 -1.76
C VAL A 368 2.47 -27.88 -2.30
N LEU A 369 1.88 -28.77 -3.10
CA LEU A 369 0.63 -28.58 -3.84
C LEU A 369 -0.63 -28.91 -3.00
N THR A 370 -0.55 -29.86 -2.07
CA THR A 370 -1.67 -30.31 -1.22
C THR A 370 -1.46 -29.94 0.25
N ASN A 371 -2.54 -29.84 1.01
CA ASN A 371 -2.54 -29.68 2.47
C ASN A 371 -3.63 -30.58 3.05
N GLN A 372 -3.22 -31.68 3.68
CA GLN A 372 -4.11 -32.82 3.93
C GLN A 372 -4.78 -33.22 2.59
N ASP A 373 -6.06 -33.55 2.60
CA ASP A 373 -6.82 -34.04 1.44
C ASP A 373 -7.34 -32.90 0.53
N LYS A 374 -6.67 -31.74 0.55
CA LYS A 374 -7.11 -30.52 -0.15
C LYS A 374 -6.02 -29.91 -1.02
N GLY A 375 -6.38 -29.48 -2.23
CA GLY A 375 -5.51 -28.76 -3.14
C GLY A 375 -5.31 -27.30 -2.73
N ARG A 376 -4.06 -26.83 -2.66
CA ARG A 376 -3.70 -25.49 -2.15
C ARG A 376 -3.78 -24.37 -3.19
N TYR A 377 -4.11 -24.72 -4.43
CA TYR A 377 -4.24 -23.80 -5.55
C TYR A 377 -5.40 -24.24 -6.44
N GLY A 378 -6.34 -23.34 -6.71
CA GLY A 378 -7.51 -23.59 -7.55
C GLY A 378 -7.29 -23.37 -9.04
N VAL A 379 -6.21 -22.67 -9.43
CA VAL A 379 -5.75 -22.51 -10.83
C VAL A 379 -4.23 -22.44 -10.87
N ILE A 380 -3.61 -23.03 -11.88
CA ILE A 380 -2.19 -22.87 -12.21
C ILE A 380 -2.06 -21.90 -13.40
N VAL A 381 -1.13 -20.95 -13.35
CA VAL A 381 -0.89 -19.96 -14.41
C VAL A 381 0.57 -20.04 -14.84
N PHE A 382 0.82 -20.19 -16.13
CA PHE A 382 2.17 -20.09 -16.73
C PHE A 382 2.26 -18.82 -17.56
N GLU A 383 3.18 -17.90 -17.22
CA GLU A 383 3.43 -16.73 -18.09
C GLU A 383 4.10 -17.10 -19.42
N ASN A 384 4.70 -18.28 -19.49
CA ASN A 384 5.19 -18.91 -20.71
C ASN A 384 4.79 -20.39 -20.68
N LEU A 385 3.89 -20.80 -21.59
CA LEU A 385 3.42 -22.17 -21.74
C LEU A 385 4.56 -23.17 -22.01
N ASP A 386 5.65 -22.76 -22.64
CA ASP A 386 6.80 -23.64 -22.92
C ASP A 386 7.45 -24.21 -21.66
N LYS A 387 7.30 -23.53 -20.52
CA LYS A 387 7.78 -23.99 -19.21
C LYS A 387 6.91 -25.11 -18.61
N TYR A 388 5.71 -25.32 -19.14
CA TYR A 388 4.86 -26.48 -18.89
C TYR A 388 5.08 -27.59 -19.92
N LEU A 389 5.25 -27.24 -21.19
CA LEU A 389 5.51 -28.20 -22.28
C LEU A 389 6.90 -28.87 -22.18
N ASN A 390 7.89 -28.17 -21.64
CA ASN A 390 9.26 -28.65 -21.46
C ASN A 390 9.65 -28.78 -19.97
N MET A 391 8.65 -28.94 -19.09
CA MET A 391 8.89 -29.36 -17.70
C MET A 391 9.45 -30.78 -17.65
N ASP A 392 10.33 -31.09 -16.70
CA ASP A 392 10.85 -32.44 -16.52
C ASP A 392 9.73 -33.44 -16.20
N ASN A 393 9.90 -34.69 -16.62
CA ASN A 393 8.86 -35.72 -16.55
C ASN A 393 8.30 -35.91 -15.12
N TRP A 394 9.13 -35.77 -14.08
CA TRP A 394 8.69 -36.00 -12.70
C TRP A 394 7.81 -34.86 -12.18
N ASN A 395 8.27 -33.60 -12.29
CA ASN A 395 7.45 -32.45 -11.91
C ASN A 395 6.20 -32.35 -12.81
N ARG A 396 6.32 -32.66 -14.11
CA ARG A 396 5.20 -32.66 -15.05
C ARG A 396 4.13 -33.69 -14.66
N GLN A 397 4.51 -34.93 -14.38
CA GLN A 397 3.57 -35.98 -13.93
C GLN A 397 2.93 -35.64 -12.58
N LEU A 398 3.69 -35.06 -11.64
CA LEU A 398 3.17 -34.64 -10.33
C LEU A 398 2.14 -33.50 -10.47
N LEU A 399 2.40 -32.52 -11.35
CA LEU A 399 1.48 -31.41 -11.62
C LEU A 399 0.24 -31.88 -12.39
N ASP A 400 0.39 -32.72 -13.41
CA ASP A 400 -0.73 -33.24 -14.20
C ASP A 400 -1.59 -34.24 -13.40
N LYS A 401 -1.00 -34.97 -12.43
CA LYS A 401 -1.77 -35.71 -11.43
C LYS A 401 -2.56 -34.76 -10.54
N TYR A 402 -1.91 -33.74 -9.95
CA TYR A 402 -2.59 -32.75 -9.12
C TYR A 402 -3.77 -32.06 -9.85
N CYS A 403 -3.59 -31.70 -11.12
CA CYS A 403 -4.63 -31.06 -11.92
C CYS A 403 -5.86 -31.97 -12.12
N ARG A 404 -5.65 -33.28 -12.33
CA ARG A 404 -6.76 -34.25 -12.43
C ARG A 404 -7.40 -34.55 -11.08
N ASP A 405 -6.60 -34.96 -10.07
CA ASP A 405 -7.05 -35.37 -8.73
C ASP A 405 -7.90 -34.30 -8.04
N TYR A 406 -7.59 -33.01 -8.27
CA TYR A 406 -8.29 -31.86 -7.69
C TYR A 406 -9.13 -31.06 -8.70
N SER A 407 -9.19 -31.50 -9.96
CA SER A 407 -9.89 -30.84 -11.07
C SER A 407 -9.49 -29.38 -11.28
N VAL A 408 -8.19 -29.07 -11.12
CA VAL A 408 -7.60 -27.74 -11.25
C VAL A 408 -7.18 -27.48 -12.70
N GLY A 409 -7.69 -26.40 -13.29
CA GLY A 409 -7.32 -26.00 -14.66
C GLY A 409 -6.04 -25.16 -14.75
N ILE A 410 -5.56 -24.98 -15.99
CA ILE A 410 -4.32 -24.27 -16.33
C ILE A 410 -4.60 -23.06 -17.24
N ILE A 411 -4.06 -21.88 -16.91
CA ILE A 411 -3.95 -20.75 -17.84
C ILE A 411 -2.52 -20.71 -18.40
N GLY A 412 -2.40 -20.67 -19.73
CA GLY A 412 -1.10 -20.57 -20.40
C GLY A 412 -1.05 -19.35 -21.33
N PHE A 413 0.05 -18.61 -21.27
CA PHE A 413 0.36 -17.57 -22.26
C PHE A 413 1.44 -18.09 -23.23
N VAL A 414 1.25 -17.85 -24.53
CA VAL A 414 2.33 -18.01 -25.52
C VAL A 414 3.27 -16.80 -25.40
N SER A 415 4.57 -17.05 -25.26
CA SER A 415 5.56 -15.97 -25.21
C SER A 415 5.94 -15.49 -26.62
N PRO A 416 6.23 -14.18 -26.79
CA PRO A 416 6.92 -13.70 -27.99
C PRO A 416 8.27 -14.40 -28.19
N SER A 417 8.53 -14.82 -29.43
CA SER A 417 9.77 -15.47 -29.87
C SER A 417 10.39 -14.71 -31.03
N GLU A 418 11.72 -14.62 -31.11
CA GLU A 418 12.38 -14.05 -32.29
C GLU A 418 12.14 -14.91 -33.54
N GLU A 419 12.09 -16.24 -33.35
CA GLU A 419 11.61 -17.18 -34.36
C GLU A 419 10.11 -16.98 -34.62
N THR A 420 9.75 -16.80 -35.89
CA THR A 420 8.35 -16.72 -36.31
C THR A 420 7.86 -18.11 -36.64
N LEU A 421 7.00 -18.66 -35.76
CA LEU A 421 6.36 -19.95 -35.97
C LEU A 421 5.24 -19.78 -37.00
N VAL A 422 5.15 -20.72 -37.95
CA VAL A 422 4.08 -20.79 -38.95
C VAL A 422 3.59 -22.23 -39.00
N GLY A 423 2.40 -22.49 -38.47
CA GLY A 423 1.83 -23.84 -38.37
C GLY A 423 2.63 -24.80 -37.50
N ALA A 424 3.36 -24.29 -36.48
CA ALA A 424 4.14 -25.13 -35.58
C ALA A 424 3.22 -25.88 -34.61
N GLN A 425 3.33 -27.20 -34.52
CA GLN A 425 2.52 -28.01 -33.62
C GLN A 425 3.03 -27.90 -32.18
N LEU A 426 2.13 -27.61 -31.23
CA LEU A 426 2.47 -27.61 -29.81
C LEU A 426 2.74 -29.04 -29.32
N ARG A 427 3.89 -29.21 -28.66
CA ARG A 427 4.40 -30.51 -28.21
C ARG A 427 3.38 -31.26 -27.35
N GLY A 428 2.86 -32.38 -27.88
CA GLY A 428 1.90 -33.25 -27.19
C GLY A 428 0.42 -32.93 -27.43
N PHE A 429 0.09 -31.94 -28.26
CA PHE A 429 -1.30 -31.53 -28.52
C PHE A 429 -1.60 -31.44 -30.03
N PRO A 430 -2.82 -31.74 -30.50
CA PRO A 430 -3.22 -31.58 -31.90
C PRO A 430 -3.63 -30.13 -32.19
N LEU A 431 -2.72 -29.20 -31.85
CA LEU A 431 -2.94 -27.76 -31.83
C LEU A 431 -1.72 -27.06 -32.46
N TYR A 432 -1.97 -26.22 -33.46
CA TYR A 432 -0.94 -25.50 -34.22
C TYR A 432 -0.94 -24.02 -33.86
N VAL A 433 0.24 -23.40 -33.85
CA VAL A 433 0.45 -21.99 -33.50
C VAL A 433 1.20 -21.26 -34.62
N HIS A 434 0.79 -20.02 -34.85
CA HIS A 434 1.51 -19.04 -35.67
C HIS A 434 1.83 -17.82 -34.80
N THR A 435 3.06 -17.29 -34.83
CA THR A 435 3.50 -16.16 -33.97
C THR A 435 3.83 -14.89 -34.77
N ASN A 436 4.17 -13.81 -34.04
CA ASN A 436 4.64 -12.52 -34.59
C ASN A 436 3.68 -11.86 -35.60
N LEU A 437 2.38 -11.99 -35.34
CA LEU A 437 1.33 -11.39 -36.16
C LEU A 437 0.95 -9.98 -35.69
N ARG A 438 0.54 -9.15 -36.66
CA ARG A 438 -0.16 -7.87 -36.43
C ARG A 438 -1.65 -8.11 -36.62
N LEU A 439 -2.44 -7.86 -35.58
CA LEU A 439 -3.88 -8.14 -35.55
C LEU A 439 -4.69 -6.86 -35.29
N ARG A 440 -5.99 -6.91 -35.60
CA ARG A 440 -6.96 -5.83 -35.43
C ARG A 440 -8.37 -6.39 -35.19
N ASP A 441 -9.29 -5.55 -34.73
CA ASP A 441 -10.73 -5.80 -34.72
C ASP A 441 -11.13 -7.12 -34.01
N ALA A 442 -10.90 -7.21 -32.70
CA ALA A 442 -11.15 -8.42 -31.90
C ALA A 442 -12.62 -8.61 -31.48
N SER A 443 -13.12 -9.83 -31.44
CA SER A 443 -14.50 -10.19 -31.05
C SER A 443 -14.53 -11.47 -30.22
N LEU A 444 -15.50 -11.60 -29.31
CA LEU A 444 -15.65 -12.77 -28.43
C LEU A 444 -16.67 -13.80 -28.97
N ASN A 445 -16.50 -15.05 -28.57
CA ASN A 445 -17.50 -16.11 -28.76
C ASN A 445 -18.68 -15.94 -27.77
N PRO A 446 -19.88 -15.52 -28.21
CA PRO A 446 -21.01 -15.27 -27.31
C PRO A 446 -21.59 -16.55 -26.70
N GLY A 447 -21.29 -17.73 -27.24
CA GLY A 447 -21.73 -19.02 -26.72
C GLY A 447 -20.79 -19.65 -25.69
N SER A 448 -19.57 -19.11 -25.50
CA SER A 448 -18.58 -19.76 -24.63
C SER A 448 -18.99 -19.71 -23.16
N PRO A 449 -18.99 -20.85 -22.43
CA PRO A 449 -19.40 -20.92 -21.04
C PRO A 449 -18.40 -20.26 -20.06
N VAL A 450 -17.28 -19.74 -20.55
CA VAL A 450 -16.27 -19.02 -19.75
C VAL A 450 -16.69 -17.56 -19.50
N LEU A 451 -17.45 -16.94 -20.41
CA LEU A 451 -17.78 -15.51 -20.36
C LEU A 451 -18.79 -15.21 -19.23
N ARG A 452 -18.32 -14.52 -18.20
CA ARG A 452 -19.12 -14.29 -16.98
C ARG A 452 -19.06 -12.84 -16.52
N LEU A 453 -17.88 -12.33 -16.16
CA LEU A 453 -17.63 -10.91 -15.93
C LEU A 453 -17.73 -10.16 -17.26
N THR A 454 -17.10 -10.73 -18.28
CA THR A 454 -17.06 -10.24 -19.65
C THR A 454 -18.37 -10.56 -20.36
N ARG A 455 -18.79 -9.66 -21.26
CA ARG A 455 -19.89 -9.88 -22.21
C ARG A 455 -19.33 -9.82 -23.62
N ALA A 456 -19.76 -10.73 -24.50
CA ALA A 456 -19.60 -10.55 -25.93
C ALA A 456 -20.50 -9.39 -26.38
N GLY A 457 -19.92 -8.19 -26.45
CA GLY A 457 -20.64 -6.92 -26.64
C GLY A 457 -20.70 -6.48 -28.09
N ASP A 458 -19.60 -5.96 -28.61
CA ASP A 458 -19.44 -5.54 -30.01
C ASP A 458 -18.05 -6.04 -30.48
N THR A 459 -17.54 -5.53 -31.60
CA THR A 459 -16.12 -5.72 -31.96
C THR A 459 -15.25 -4.63 -31.30
N ALA A 460 -14.10 -5.02 -30.76
CA ALA A 460 -13.06 -4.12 -30.28
C ALA A 460 -12.25 -3.59 -31.47
N TRP A 461 -12.84 -2.63 -32.18
CA TRP A 461 -12.30 -2.02 -33.41
C TRP A 461 -10.96 -1.31 -33.19
N GLY A 462 -10.07 -1.43 -34.18
CA GLY A 462 -8.73 -0.83 -34.21
C GLY A 462 -7.60 -1.87 -34.16
N PRO A 463 -6.33 -1.43 -34.31
CA PRO A 463 -5.18 -2.31 -34.19
C PRO A 463 -5.01 -2.82 -32.75
N LEU A 464 -4.69 -4.11 -32.60
CA LEU A 464 -4.40 -4.69 -31.28
C LEU A 464 -2.98 -4.28 -30.82
N PRO A 465 -2.74 -4.18 -29.50
CA PRO A 465 -1.46 -3.67 -29.00
C PRO A 465 -0.32 -4.66 -29.21
N GLY A 466 0.65 -4.28 -30.05
CA GLY A 466 1.88 -5.02 -30.32
C GLY A 466 1.90 -5.74 -31.67
N ASN A 467 3.09 -6.22 -32.04
CA ASN A 467 3.35 -7.01 -33.26
C ASN A 467 3.66 -8.49 -32.94
N ASP A 468 3.54 -8.83 -31.65
CA ASP A 468 4.03 -10.04 -31.00
C ASP A 468 2.88 -11.03 -30.70
N TRP A 469 1.83 -11.03 -31.52
CA TRP A 469 0.66 -11.89 -31.31
C TRP A 469 0.86 -13.29 -31.89
N ALA A 470 0.43 -14.29 -31.11
CA ALA A 470 0.19 -15.64 -31.57
C ALA A 470 -1.30 -15.90 -31.84
N ILE A 471 -1.60 -16.80 -32.78
CA ILE A 471 -2.94 -17.33 -33.02
C ILE A 471 -2.91 -18.86 -33.07
N PHE A 472 -4.06 -19.46 -32.76
CA PHE A 472 -4.25 -20.90 -32.65
C PHE A 472 -5.04 -21.46 -33.85
N GLN A 473 -4.66 -22.65 -34.31
CA GLN A 473 -5.40 -23.43 -35.31
C GLN A 473 -5.56 -24.88 -34.83
N HIS A 474 -6.79 -25.39 -34.83
CA HIS A 474 -7.14 -26.73 -34.35
C HIS A 474 -8.11 -27.41 -35.32
N ASN A 475 -7.90 -28.72 -35.53
CA ASN A 475 -8.83 -29.59 -36.26
C ASN A 475 -9.54 -30.59 -35.32
N HIS A 476 -9.50 -30.34 -34.01
CA HIS A 476 -9.97 -31.23 -32.96
C HIS A 476 -11.09 -30.57 -32.14
N SER A 477 -12.16 -31.32 -31.86
CA SER A 477 -13.40 -30.87 -31.19
C SER A 477 -13.22 -30.51 -29.71
N GLY A 478 -12.12 -30.93 -29.09
CA GLY A 478 -11.78 -30.57 -27.71
C GLY A 478 -11.28 -29.14 -27.52
N TYR A 479 -11.15 -28.36 -28.59
CA TYR A 479 -10.76 -26.96 -28.54
C TYR A 479 -11.86 -26.03 -29.08
N GLU A 480 -12.01 -24.87 -28.46
CA GLU A 480 -13.03 -23.88 -28.80
C GLU A 480 -12.45 -22.46 -28.71
N PRO A 481 -12.60 -21.61 -29.74
CA PRO A 481 -12.19 -20.20 -29.65
C PRO A 481 -13.02 -19.42 -28.63
N LEU A 482 -12.35 -18.65 -27.78
CA LEU A 482 -12.95 -17.70 -26.84
C LEU A 482 -12.92 -16.26 -27.39
N GLU A 483 -11.84 -15.92 -28.08
CA GLU A 483 -11.64 -14.63 -28.78
C GLU A 483 -11.08 -14.88 -30.18
N TRP A 484 -11.55 -14.10 -31.15
CA TRP A 484 -10.99 -14.00 -32.50
C TRP A 484 -10.52 -12.58 -32.80
N ALA A 485 -9.57 -12.44 -33.71
CA ALA A 485 -9.19 -11.16 -34.32
C ALA A 485 -8.98 -11.32 -35.84
N GLN A 486 -8.92 -10.19 -36.55
CA GLN A 486 -8.57 -10.12 -37.96
C GLN A 486 -7.08 -9.82 -38.15
N LYS A 487 -6.49 -10.26 -39.26
CA LYS A 487 -5.14 -9.86 -39.68
C LYS A 487 -5.12 -8.37 -40.02
N ASN A 488 -4.06 -7.64 -39.68
CA ASN A 488 -3.96 -6.23 -40.06
C ASN A 488 -3.56 -6.09 -41.54
N VAL A 489 -4.55 -5.89 -42.42
CA VAL A 489 -4.38 -5.88 -43.90
C VAL A 489 -3.75 -4.60 -44.44
N MET A 490 -3.45 -3.59 -43.61
CA MET A 490 -2.79 -2.35 -44.07
C MET A 490 -1.39 -2.54 -44.69
N ASP A 491 -0.75 -3.69 -44.50
CA ASP A 491 0.55 -4.00 -45.09
C ASP A 491 0.49 -4.50 -46.56
N TYR A 492 -0.65 -5.02 -47.04
CA TYR A 492 -0.83 -5.47 -48.44
C TYR A 492 -2.32 -5.42 -48.88
N PRO A 493 -2.66 -4.89 -50.06
CA PRO A 493 -4.02 -4.97 -50.59
C PRO A 493 -4.42 -6.44 -50.86
N THR A 494 -5.69 -6.75 -50.67
CA THR A 494 -6.29 -8.07 -50.99
C THR A 494 -7.54 -7.88 -51.84
N ASP A 495 -7.70 -8.71 -52.87
CA ASP A 495 -8.74 -8.57 -53.90
C ASP A 495 -10.14 -8.99 -53.41
N GLY A 496 -10.70 -8.23 -52.47
CA GLY A 496 -12.09 -8.37 -52.00
C GLY A 496 -12.40 -9.61 -51.15
N VAL A 497 -11.47 -10.56 -51.00
CA VAL A 497 -11.68 -11.80 -50.22
C VAL A 497 -11.64 -11.53 -48.72
N ALA A 498 -12.81 -11.64 -48.07
CA ALA A 498 -12.93 -11.58 -46.62
C ALA A 498 -12.08 -12.67 -45.94
N GLN A 499 -11.15 -12.26 -45.08
CA GLN A 499 -10.25 -13.17 -44.38
C GLN A 499 -10.98 -13.87 -43.21
N PRO A 500 -10.70 -15.17 -42.95
CA PRO A 500 -11.30 -15.88 -41.84
C PRO A 500 -10.81 -15.33 -40.48
N PRO A 501 -11.65 -15.37 -39.43
CA PRO A 501 -11.28 -14.94 -38.08
C PRO A 501 -10.20 -15.86 -37.48
N LEU A 502 -9.17 -15.26 -36.88
CA LEU A 502 -8.03 -15.97 -36.28
C LEU A 502 -8.21 -16.04 -34.75
N ALA A 503 -8.17 -17.24 -34.17
CA ALA A 503 -8.38 -17.42 -32.73
C ALA A 503 -7.17 -16.90 -31.91
N THR A 504 -7.38 -15.86 -31.10
CA THR A 504 -6.36 -15.23 -30.23
C THR A 504 -6.38 -15.78 -28.80
N VAL A 505 -7.53 -16.27 -28.34
CA VAL A 505 -7.68 -16.97 -27.05
C VAL A 505 -8.50 -18.24 -27.27
N LEU A 506 -8.02 -19.37 -26.74
CA LEU A 506 -8.55 -20.71 -26.99
C LEU A 506 -8.84 -21.45 -25.68
N GLN A 507 -10.01 -22.07 -25.58
CA GLN A 507 -10.37 -23.01 -24.53
C GLN A 507 -9.97 -24.43 -24.96
N ASP A 508 -9.30 -25.15 -24.06
CA ASP A 508 -9.05 -26.60 -24.11
C ASP A 508 -10.01 -27.26 -23.11
N HIS A 509 -10.94 -28.06 -23.60
CA HIS A 509 -11.90 -28.80 -22.78
C HIS A 509 -11.26 -30.00 -22.06
N GLY A 510 -9.97 -30.26 -22.26
CA GLY A 510 -9.21 -31.29 -21.56
C GLY A 510 -9.48 -32.72 -22.06
N GLN A 511 -10.05 -32.87 -23.26
CA GLN A 511 -10.47 -34.18 -23.80
C GLN A 511 -9.30 -35.16 -24.04
N LEU A 512 -8.06 -34.66 -24.13
CA LEU A 512 -6.86 -35.45 -24.42
C LEU A 512 -6.17 -36.00 -23.16
N ASP A 513 -6.18 -35.27 -22.05
CA ASP A 513 -5.45 -35.65 -20.82
C ASP A 513 -6.20 -35.35 -19.50
N GLY A 514 -7.46 -34.94 -19.56
CA GLY A 514 -8.31 -34.66 -18.40
C GLY A 514 -8.05 -33.31 -17.71
N ILE A 515 -7.28 -32.41 -18.33
CA ILE A 515 -6.92 -31.10 -17.75
C ILE A 515 -7.48 -29.98 -18.63
N GLN A 516 -8.45 -29.22 -18.11
CA GLN A 516 -8.98 -28.04 -18.81
C GLN A 516 -7.97 -26.90 -18.83
N ARG A 517 -7.88 -26.18 -19.95
CA ARG A 517 -6.95 -25.05 -20.11
C ARG A 517 -7.59 -23.87 -20.82
N ILE A 518 -7.05 -22.67 -20.60
CA ILE A 518 -7.32 -21.51 -21.44
C ILE A 518 -5.97 -20.91 -21.87
N LEU A 519 -5.79 -20.79 -23.18
CA LEU A 519 -4.53 -20.43 -23.83
C LEU A 519 -4.64 -19.06 -24.48
N PHE A 520 -3.73 -18.16 -24.12
CA PHE A 520 -3.69 -16.78 -24.59
C PHE A 520 -2.54 -16.57 -25.60
N GLY A 521 -2.87 -16.05 -26.78
CA GLY A 521 -1.91 -15.72 -27.83
C GLY A 521 -1.16 -14.40 -27.64
N SER A 522 -1.51 -13.60 -26.61
CA SER A 522 -0.75 -12.42 -26.22
C SER A 522 -0.96 -12.09 -24.73
N GLY A 523 -0.02 -11.34 -24.15
CA GLY A 523 -0.06 -10.97 -22.73
C GLY A 523 -1.16 -9.97 -22.36
N LEU A 524 -1.20 -9.60 -21.08
CA LEU A 524 -2.18 -8.65 -20.50
C LEU A 524 -1.96 -7.17 -20.90
N LYS A 525 -1.40 -6.91 -22.09
CA LYS A 525 -1.33 -5.56 -22.71
C LYS A 525 -2.72 -5.13 -23.18
N PHE A 526 -3.43 -6.01 -23.88
CA PHE A 526 -4.81 -5.77 -24.32
C PHE A 526 -5.76 -5.80 -23.14
N TRP A 527 -6.76 -4.90 -23.12
CA TRP A 527 -7.68 -4.76 -21.99
C TRP A 527 -8.67 -5.92 -21.92
N LEU A 528 -9.09 -6.48 -23.07
CA LEU A 528 -10.04 -7.60 -23.13
C LEU A 528 -9.44 -8.87 -22.51
N HIS A 529 -8.16 -9.16 -22.80
CA HIS A 529 -7.40 -10.24 -22.16
C HIS A 529 -7.40 -10.16 -20.62
N ARG A 530 -7.53 -8.96 -20.02
CA ARG A 530 -7.62 -8.82 -18.55
C ARG A 530 -8.97 -9.27 -18.00
N LEU A 531 -10.05 -9.06 -18.76
CA LEU A 531 -11.38 -9.56 -18.42
C LEU A 531 -11.44 -11.08 -18.61
N LEU A 532 -10.99 -11.56 -19.77
CA LEU A 532 -10.91 -12.99 -20.08
C LEU A 532 -10.01 -13.76 -19.10
N PHE A 533 -8.93 -13.16 -18.59
CA PHE A 533 -8.10 -13.78 -17.55
C PHE A 533 -8.85 -13.94 -16.22
N LEU A 534 -9.65 -12.94 -15.81
CA LEU A 534 -10.47 -13.04 -14.59
C LEU A 534 -11.62 -14.05 -14.75
N ASP A 535 -12.19 -14.16 -15.94
CA ASP A 535 -13.18 -15.19 -16.27
C ASP A 535 -12.56 -16.59 -16.38
N SER A 536 -11.34 -16.70 -16.91
CA SER A 536 -10.55 -17.94 -16.91
C SER A 536 -10.28 -18.42 -15.48
N LEU A 537 -9.90 -17.51 -14.57
CA LEU A 537 -9.75 -17.83 -13.15
C LEU A 537 -11.09 -18.26 -12.53
N SER A 538 -12.18 -17.58 -12.87
CA SER A 538 -13.53 -17.93 -12.40
C SER A 538 -13.94 -19.34 -12.84
N TYR A 539 -13.73 -19.67 -14.12
CA TYR A 539 -14.13 -20.92 -14.76
C TYR A 539 -13.28 -22.10 -14.28
N LEU A 540 -11.95 -22.02 -14.45
CA LEU A 540 -11.01 -23.11 -14.13
C LEU A 540 -10.87 -23.39 -12.63
N SER A 541 -11.45 -22.55 -11.76
CA SER A 541 -11.54 -22.76 -10.30
C SER A 541 -12.91 -23.21 -9.81
N HIS A 542 -13.86 -23.55 -10.70
CA HIS A 542 -15.22 -23.96 -10.34
C HIS A 542 -15.95 -22.90 -9.50
N GLY A 543 -15.81 -21.64 -9.90
CA GLY A 543 -16.39 -20.48 -9.23
C GLY A 543 -15.71 -20.06 -7.92
N GLN A 544 -14.62 -20.71 -7.52
CA GLN A 544 -13.92 -20.44 -6.26
C GLN A 544 -13.12 -19.12 -6.27
N LEU A 545 -12.78 -18.61 -7.45
CA LEU A 545 -12.12 -17.32 -7.69
C LEU A 545 -13.04 -16.29 -8.38
N SER A 546 -14.35 -16.57 -8.48
CA SER A 546 -15.29 -15.64 -9.13
C SER A 546 -15.37 -14.30 -8.43
N LEU A 547 -15.22 -13.23 -9.21
CA LEU A 547 -15.54 -11.88 -8.73
C LEU A 547 -17.06 -11.70 -8.59
N ASN A 548 -17.47 -10.88 -7.63
CA ASN A 548 -18.85 -10.41 -7.58
C ASN A 548 -19.16 -9.58 -8.84
N LEU A 549 -20.37 -9.67 -9.38
CA LEU A 549 -20.83 -8.83 -10.51
C LEU A 549 -21.47 -7.51 -10.04
N GLU A 550 -21.83 -7.41 -8.75
CA GLU A 550 -22.34 -6.19 -8.15
C GLU A 550 -21.28 -5.09 -8.06
N ARG A 551 -21.56 -3.90 -8.60
CA ARG A 551 -20.76 -2.69 -8.40
C ARG A 551 -21.59 -1.62 -7.72
N ARG A 552 -20.95 -0.87 -6.83
CA ARG A 552 -21.49 0.37 -6.26
C ARG A 552 -20.66 1.55 -6.75
N ILE A 553 -21.34 2.57 -7.26
CA ILE A 553 -20.73 3.80 -7.78
C ILE A 553 -21.27 4.99 -7.00
N LEU A 554 -20.36 5.77 -6.42
CA LEU A 554 -20.60 7.10 -5.88
C LEU A 554 -19.61 8.05 -6.55
N ILE A 555 -20.06 9.26 -6.85
CA ILE A 555 -19.23 10.32 -7.41
C ILE A 555 -19.38 11.53 -6.50
N ASP A 556 -18.28 11.87 -5.83
CA ASP A 556 -18.18 13.02 -4.96
C ASP A 556 -17.66 14.21 -5.77
N ILE A 557 -18.36 15.34 -5.67
CA ILE A 557 -17.97 16.63 -6.22
C ILE A 557 -17.50 17.48 -5.05
N ASP A 558 -16.20 17.49 -4.82
CA ASP A 558 -15.54 18.38 -3.85
C ASP A 558 -15.57 19.84 -4.34
N ASP A 559 -15.09 20.77 -3.52
CA ASP A 559 -14.93 22.20 -3.86
C ASP A 559 -16.21 22.96 -4.26
N ILE A 560 -17.40 22.49 -3.87
CA ILE A 560 -18.64 23.24 -4.08
C ILE A 560 -18.55 24.58 -3.33
N PHE A 561 -18.77 25.66 -4.09
CA PHE A 561 -18.54 27.07 -3.77
C PHE A 561 -17.07 27.52 -3.66
N VAL A 562 -16.05 26.65 -3.67
CA VAL A 562 -14.65 27.07 -3.41
C VAL A 562 -13.97 27.73 -4.62
N GLY A 563 -14.29 27.28 -5.83
CA GLY A 563 -13.55 27.60 -7.06
C GLY A 563 -13.41 29.09 -7.41
N GLU A 564 -12.29 29.42 -8.06
CA GLU A 564 -11.94 30.78 -8.51
C GLU A 564 -12.86 31.27 -9.64
N LYS A 565 -12.97 32.60 -9.82
CA LYS A 565 -13.84 33.22 -10.84
C LYS A 565 -13.44 32.76 -12.24
N GLY A 566 -14.42 32.32 -13.03
CA GLY A 566 -14.23 31.68 -14.34
C GLY A 566 -14.12 30.15 -14.29
N THR A 567 -14.16 29.53 -13.10
CA THR A 567 -14.08 28.07 -12.91
C THR A 567 -15.27 27.46 -12.17
N ARG A 568 -16.24 28.28 -11.75
CA ARG A 568 -17.44 27.85 -11.02
C ARG A 568 -18.54 27.42 -11.99
N LEU A 569 -19.61 26.83 -11.45
CA LEU A 569 -20.76 26.40 -12.24
C LEU A 569 -21.65 27.60 -12.61
N LYS A 570 -22.18 27.57 -13.82
CA LYS A 570 -23.26 28.43 -14.31
C LYS A 570 -24.62 27.71 -14.19
N PRO A 571 -25.77 28.41 -14.28
CA PRO A 571 -27.08 27.76 -14.28
C PRO A 571 -27.22 26.61 -15.28
N ASP A 572 -26.68 26.78 -16.50
CA ASP A 572 -26.65 25.76 -17.55
C ASP A 572 -25.82 24.52 -17.17
N ASP A 573 -24.76 24.68 -16.37
CA ASP A 573 -23.96 23.56 -15.88
C ASP A 573 -24.72 22.77 -14.83
N VAL A 574 -25.48 23.44 -13.95
CA VAL A 574 -26.37 22.78 -12.98
C VAL A 574 -27.52 22.06 -13.70
N HIS A 575 -28.10 22.66 -14.75
CA HIS A 575 -29.06 21.97 -15.62
C HIS A 575 -28.44 20.73 -16.30
N ALA A 576 -27.23 20.83 -16.84
CA ALA A 576 -26.52 19.70 -17.45
C ALA A 576 -26.18 18.59 -16.43
N LEU A 577 -25.81 18.97 -15.20
CA LEU A 577 -25.54 18.07 -14.09
C LEU A 577 -26.79 17.25 -13.73
N ILE A 578 -27.95 17.90 -13.55
CA ILE A 578 -29.24 17.24 -13.26
C ILE A 578 -29.68 16.36 -14.43
N ALA A 579 -29.62 16.87 -15.67
CA ALA A 579 -30.02 16.10 -16.85
C ALA A 579 -29.16 14.84 -17.04
N THR A 580 -27.86 14.93 -16.72
CA THR A 580 -26.93 13.80 -16.81
C THR A 580 -27.08 12.84 -15.64
N GLN A 581 -27.37 13.35 -14.43
CA GLN A 581 -27.72 12.53 -13.27
C GLN A 581 -28.91 11.62 -13.59
N ASN A 582 -29.93 12.14 -14.26
CA ASN A 582 -31.12 11.37 -14.63
C ASN A 582 -30.79 10.26 -15.64
N ARG A 583 -30.06 10.58 -16.73
CA ARG A 583 -29.60 9.56 -17.71
C ARG A 583 -28.68 8.50 -17.08
N ILE A 584 -27.87 8.86 -16.09
CA ILE A 584 -27.07 7.89 -15.34
C ILE A 584 -27.95 7.07 -14.39
N GLY A 585 -28.97 7.66 -13.76
CA GLY A 585 -29.93 6.97 -12.88
C GLY A 585 -30.71 5.85 -13.57
N GLU A 586 -31.05 6.02 -14.85
CA GLU A 586 -31.64 4.97 -15.72
C GLU A 586 -30.70 3.76 -15.91
N MET A 587 -29.38 3.97 -15.82
CA MET A 587 -28.34 2.96 -16.02
C MET A 587 -27.73 2.44 -14.71
N VAL A 588 -27.88 3.18 -13.62
CA VAL A 588 -27.29 2.97 -12.30
C VAL A 588 -28.34 3.34 -11.24
N PRO A 589 -29.27 2.43 -10.89
CA PRO A 589 -30.36 2.72 -9.96
C PRO A 589 -29.87 3.31 -8.63
N GLY A 590 -30.55 4.37 -8.19
CA GLY A 590 -30.22 5.14 -6.99
C GLY A 590 -29.11 6.20 -7.16
N PHE A 591 -28.54 6.37 -8.36
CA PHE A 591 -27.47 7.35 -8.59
C PHE A 591 -27.92 8.81 -8.40
N ARG A 592 -27.16 9.52 -7.54
CA ARG A 592 -27.19 10.98 -7.38
C ARG A 592 -25.75 11.45 -7.14
N PHE A 593 -25.38 12.62 -7.67
CA PHE A 593 -24.12 13.27 -7.33
C PHE A 593 -24.11 13.67 -5.86
N ASN A 594 -22.93 13.65 -5.25
CA ASN A 594 -22.71 13.92 -3.83
C ASN A 594 -21.83 15.16 -3.68
N LEU A 595 -22.36 16.23 -3.09
CA LEU A 595 -21.80 17.59 -3.17
C LEU A 595 -21.08 17.96 -1.87
N GLY A 596 -19.77 18.18 -1.97
CA GLY A 596 -18.86 18.57 -0.90
C GLY A 596 -18.69 20.08 -0.81
N PHE A 597 -19.36 20.73 0.15
CA PHE A 597 -19.46 22.19 0.20
C PHE A 597 -18.61 22.85 1.30
N SER A 598 -18.10 24.05 0.97
CA SER A 598 -17.48 25.01 1.90
C SER A 598 -18.21 26.35 1.85
N GLY A 599 -19.14 26.58 2.78
CA GLY A 599 -20.07 27.71 2.75
C GLY A 599 -19.42 29.10 2.80
N LYS A 600 -18.17 29.23 3.27
CA LYS A 600 -17.44 30.52 3.34
C LYS A 600 -17.28 31.20 1.97
N TYR A 601 -17.33 30.43 0.89
CA TYR A 601 -17.04 30.90 -0.48
C TYR A 601 -18.30 31.00 -1.36
N PHE A 602 -19.49 30.88 -0.77
CA PHE A 602 -20.76 31.12 -1.45
C PHE A 602 -20.79 32.55 -2.02
N HIS A 603 -21.26 32.72 -3.27
CA HIS A 603 -21.33 33.99 -3.99
C HIS A 603 -19.99 34.71 -4.24
N HIS A 604 -18.85 34.03 -4.14
CA HIS A 604 -17.53 34.59 -4.47
C HIS A 604 -17.22 34.67 -5.98
N GLY A 605 -18.16 34.33 -6.86
CA GLY A 605 -17.99 34.28 -8.32
C GLY A 605 -18.15 35.61 -9.05
N THR A 606 -18.37 35.51 -10.36
CA THR A 606 -19.06 36.52 -11.18
C THR A 606 -20.58 36.45 -10.97
N HIS A 607 -21.34 37.40 -11.50
CA HIS A 607 -22.81 37.40 -11.37
C HIS A 607 -23.46 36.11 -11.90
N GLU A 608 -23.01 35.61 -13.05
CA GLU A 608 -23.51 34.38 -13.67
C GLU A 608 -23.15 33.12 -12.86
N GLU A 609 -21.94 33.07 -12.30
CA GLU A 609 -21.53 31.98 -11.41
C GLU A 609 -22.29 32.00 -10.08
N ASN A 610 -22.61 33.18 -9.54
CA ASN A 610 -23.43 33.31 -8.33
C ASN A 610 -24.88 32.86 -8.58
N LEU A 611 -25.41 33.05 -9.80
CA LEU A 611 -26.68 32.45 -10.21
C LEU A 611 -26.58 30.91 -10.32
N GLY A 612 -25.40 30.36 -10.61
CA GLY A 612 -25.11 28.93 -10.53
C GLY A 612 -25.07 28.40 -9.09
N ASP A 613 -24.41 29.11 -8.17
CA ASP A 613 -24.43 28.83 -6.72
C ASP A 613 -25.88 28.81 -6.20
N ASP A 614 -26.69 29.82 -6.55
CA ASP A 614 -28.13 29.89 -6.28
C ASP A 614 -28.89 28.69 -6.86
N MET A 615 -28.58 28.30 -8.09
CA MET A 615 -29.27 27.21 -8.78
C MET A 615 -28.98 25.85 -8.14
N LEU A 616 -27.77 25.64 -7.58
CA LEU A 616 -27.48 24.47 -6.73
C LEU A 616 -28.37 24.46 -5.48
N LEU A 617 -28.51 25.60 -4.79
CA LEU A 617 -29.28 25.68 -3.55
C LEU A 617 -30.80 25.54 -3.79
N ARG A 618 -31.33 26.13 -4.86
CA ARG A 618 -32.72 25.88 -5.32
C ARG A 618 -32.98 24.41 -5.66
N ASN A 619 -31.93 23.61 -5.88
CA ASN A 619 -32.00 22.19 -6.21
C ASN A 619 -31.34 21.28 -5.15
N VAL A 620 -31.25 21.69 -3.86
CA VAL A 620 -30.74 20.83 -2.76
C VAL A 620 -31.40 19.45 -2.78
N GLY A 621 -32.72 19.40 -3.00
CA GLY A 621 -33.51 18.17 -3.10
C GLY A 621 -33.19 17.25 -4.30
N GLN A 622 -32.33 17.65 -5.24
CA GLN A 622 -31.87 16.81 -6.35
C GLN A 622 -30.57 16.05 -6.05
N PHE A 623 -29.78 16.49 -5.06
CA PHE A 623 -28.44 15.97 -4.78
C PHE A 623 -28.29 15.31 -3.40
N ASN A 624 -27.22 14.53 -3.24
CA ASN A 624 -26.68 14.18 -1.91
C ASN A 624 -25.66 15.26 -1.48
N TRP A 625 -25.42 15.44 -0.18
CA TRP A 625 -24.55 16.50 0.34
C TRP A 625 -23.65 16.01 1.49
N PHE A 626 -22.45 16.59 1.57
CA PHE A 626 -21.52 16.40 2.69
C PHE A 626 -20.69 17.65 2.98
N SER A 627 -20.27 17.81 4.24
CA SER A 627 -19.41 18.92 4.65
C SER A 627 -17.98 18.73 4.14
N HIS A 628 -17.42 19.74 3.47
CA HIS A 628 -16.00 19.82 3.09
C HIS A 628 -15.22 20.85 3.93
N MET A 629 -15.67 21.04 5.19
CA MET A 629 -15.27 22.12 6.12
C MET A 629 -15.70 23.52 5.68
N TRP A 630 -15.57 24.53 6.55
CA TRP A 630 -16.10 25.88 6.30
C TRP A 630 -15.27 26.67 5.31
N ASN A 631 -13.96 26.70 5.55
CA ASN A 631 -12.97 27.58 4.95
C ASN A 631 -11.98 26.83 4.04
N HIS A 632 -12.32 25.61 3.62
CA HIS A 632 -11.44 24.69 2.88
C HIS A 632 -10.04 24.46 3.51
N GLN A 633 -9.86 24.72 4.82
CA GLN A 633 -8.57 24.58 5.48
C GLN A 633 -8.26 23.12 5.84
N GLN A 634 -7.04 22.67 5.55
CA GLN A 634 -6.60 21.30 5.79
C GLN A 634 -6.48 20.97 7.30
N PRO A 635 -7.11 19.89 7.82
CA PRO A 635 -7.13 19.57 9.25
C PRO A 635 -5.79 19.47 9.96
N HIS A 636 -4.72 19.05 9.27
CA HIS A 636 -3.39 18.92 9.88
C HIS A 636 -2.77 20.26 10.32
N LEU A 637 -3.32 21.39 9.87
CA LEU A 637 -2.93 22.76 10.26
C LEU A 637 -3.58 23.21 11.58
N TYR A 638 -4.48 22.42 12.16
CA TYR A 638 -5.12 22.72 13.44
C TYR A 638 -4.44 21.92 14.58
N ASP A 639 -3.81 22.64 15.51
CA ASP A 639 -3.34 22.07 16.79
C ASP A 639 -4.42 22.12 17.89
N ASN A 640 -5.51 22.87 17.69
CA ASN A 640 -6.58 23.06 18.68
C ASN A 640 -7.93 22.52 18.16
N VAL A 641 -8.46 21.50 18.85
CA VAL A 641 -9.75 20.87 18.51
C VAL A 641 -10.94 21.82 18.65
N THR A 642 -10.90 22.79 19.56
CA THR A 642 -11.99 23.76 19.75
C THR A 642 -12.10 24.69 18.54
N GLN A 643 -10.98 25.16 17.99
CA GLN A 643 -10.98 25.98 16.78
C GLN A 643 -11.51 25.18 15.58
N LEU A 644 -11.04 23.94 15.40
CA LEU A 644 -11.52 23.04 14.34
C LEU A 644 -13.03 22.74 14.48
N MET A 645 -13.53 22.58 15.69
CA MET A 645 -14.97 22.42 15.96
C MET A 645 -15.77 23.67 15.63
N ASN A 646 -15.27 24.87 15.97
CA ASN A 646 -15.94 26.14 15.66
C ASN A 646 -16.07 26.35 14.15
N ASP A 647 -14.99 26.14 13.38
CA ASP A 647 -15.05 26.19 11.92
C ASP A 647 -16.02 25.13 11.35
N MET A 648 -16.03 23.91 11.90
CA MET A 648 -17.00 22.89 11.50
C MET A 648 -18.46 23.28 11.82
N MET A 649 -18.71 24.08 12.86
CA MET A 649 -20.04 24.57 13.21
C MET A 649 -20.53 25.64 12.23
N LEU A 650 -19.68 26.57 11.81
CA LEU A 650 -20.03 27.58 10.79
C LEU A 650 -20.54 26.92 9.49
N ASN A 651 -19.86 25.88 9.01
CA ASN A 651 -20.34 25.12 7.83
C ASN A 651 -21.65 24.36 8.09
N LYS A 652 -21.95 24.01 9.36
CA LYS A 652 -23.19 23.31 9.73
C LYS A 652 -24.36 24.26 9.88
N ASP A 653 -24.11 25.50 10.32
CA ASP A 653 -25.14 26.51 10.47
C ASP A 653 -25.54 27.10 9.11
N PHE A 654 -24.57 27.37 8.23
CA PHE A 654 -24.82 27.65 6.79
C PHE A 654 -25.66 26.55 6.12
N ALA A 655 -25.40 25.27 6.45
CA ALA A 655 -26.17 24.15 5.90
C ALA A 655 -27.63 24.16 6.37
N LYS A 656 -27.90 24.45 7.65
CA LYS A 656 -29.28 24.59 8.17
C LYS A 656 -30.02 25.74 7.49
N GLU A 657 -29.36 26.89 7.38
CA GLU A 657 -29.91 28.12 6.79
C GLU A 657 -30.39 27.89 5.35
N HIS A 658 -29.60 27.15 4.56
CA HIS A 658 -29.89 26.85 3.15
C HIS A 658 -30.57 25.47 2.94
N GLY A 659 -31.10 24.85 3.99
CA GLY A 659 -31.86 23.60 3.92
C GLY A 659 -31.06 22.33 3.53
N ILE A 660 -29.73 22.39 3.54
CA ILE A 660 -28.83 21.29 3.21
C ILE A 660 -28.88 20.22 4.34
N PRO A 661 -29.09 18.93 4.03
CA PRO A 661 -29.09 17.86 5.03
C PRO A 661 -27.79 17.79 5.86
N THR A 662 -27.92 17.71 7.20
CA THR A 662 -26.77 17.71 8.13
C THR A 662 -26.54 16.39 8.88
N ASP A 663 -27.27 15.34 8.48
CA ASP A 663 -27.36 14.03 9.13
C ASP A 663 -26.78 12.87 8.29
N SER A 664 -26.21 13.16 7.11
CA SER A 664 -25.70 12.16 6.15
C SER A 664 -24.62 11.21 6.71
N GLY A 665 -23.99 11.56 7.84
CA GLY A 665 -22.96 10.77 8.51
C GLY A 665 -21.66 10.63 7.69
N TYR A 666 -21.52 11.43 6.62
CA TYR A 666 -20.41 11.43 5.68
C TYR A 666 -19.77 12.82 5.59
N SER A 667 -18.44 12.85 5.53
CA SER A 667 -17.65 14.06 5.29
C SER A 667 -16.29 13.64 4.75
N VAL A 668 -15.69 14.53 3.96
CA VAL A 668 -14.36 14.40 3.39
C VAL A 668 -13.62 15.68 3.75
N SER A 669 -12.37 15.60 4.21
CA SER A 669 -11.60 16.81 4.53
C SER A 669 -10.89 17.37 3.29
N PRO A 670 -10.63 18.69 3.25
CA PRO A 670 -9.79 19.33 2.24
C PRO A 670 -8.49 18.56 1.99
N HIS A 671 -8.23 18.23 0.73
CA HIS A 671 -7.07 17.44 0.27
C HIS A 671 -6.88 16.08 1.00
N HIS A 672 -7.95 15.52 1.58
CA HIS A 672 -7.94 14.32 2.45
C HIS A 672 -7.04 14.41 3.70
N SER A 673 -6.56 15.62 4.02
CA SER A 673 -5.65 15.86 5.12
C SER A 673 -6.26 15.45 6.46
N GLY A 674 -5.49 14.75 7.29
CA GLY A 674 -5.91 14.25 8.59
C GLY A 674 -6.80 12.99 8.56
N VAL A 675 -7.29 12.53 7.39
CA VAL A 675 -7.91 11.19 7.27
C VAL A 675 -6.81 10.14 7.31
N TYR A 676 -5.82 10.29 6.42
CA TYR A 676 -4.57 9.56 6.45
C TYR A 676 -3.42 10.45 5.92
N PRO A 677 -2.31 10.66 6.64
CA PRO A 677 -2.05 10.24 8.03
C PRO A 677 -3.14 10.71 8.99
N ALA A 678 -3.57 9.85 9.91
CA ALA A 678 -4.70 10.13 10.78
C ALA A 678 -4.34 11.25 11.78
N HIS A 679 -5.16 12.29 11.85
CA HIS A 679 -5.03 13.39 12.81
C HIS A 679 -6.16 13.31 13.84
N GLU A 680 -5.84 13.01 15.09
CA GLU A 680 -6.84 12.65 16.12
C GLU A 680 -7.88 13.75 16.38
N LEU A 681 -7.52 15.02 16.14
CA LEU A 681 -8.43 16.15 16.31
C LEU A 681 -9.56 16.15 15.26
N LEU A 682 -9.28 15.71 14.02
CA LEU A 682 -10.28 15.59 12.96
C LEU A 682 -11.36 14.57 13.31
N TYR A 683 -10.95 13.34 13.64
CA TYR A 683 -11.86 12.26 14.06
C TYR A 683 -12.67 12.63 15.33
N THR A 684 -12.13 13.50 16.19
CA THR A 684 -12.82 14.01 17.38
C THR A 684 -13.85 15.08 17.04
N ALA A 685 -13.48 16.08 16.23
CA ALA A 685 -14.36 17.18 15.84
C ALA A 685 -15.52 16.70 14.95
N TRP A 686 -15.22 15.84 13.95
CA TRP A 686 -16.21 15.23 13.07
C TRP A 686 -17.32 14.49 13.81
N LYS A 687 -16.99 13.72 14.85
CA LYS A 687 -18.00 13.07 15.70
C LYS A 687 -18.87 14.07 16.44
N LYS A 688 -18.25 15.06 17.10
CA LYS A 688 -18.96 16.01 17.97
C LYS A 688 -19.87 16.95 17.20
N VAL A 689 -19.44 17.44 16.03
CA VAL A 689 -20.20 18.44 15.26
C VAL A 689 -21.11 17.79 14.21
N TRP A 690 -20.63 16.76 13.50
CA TRP A 690 -21.29 16.20 12.32
C TRP A 690 -21.75 14.74 12.47
N ASN A 691 -21.48 14.07 13.61
CA ASN A 691 -21.81 12.65 13.84
C ASN A 691 -21.30 11.72 12.72
N ILE A 692 -20.10 12.01 12.18
CA ILE A 692 -19.53 11.25 11.06
C ILE A 692 -19.30 9.79 11.45
N LYS A 693 -19.75 8.90 10.56
CA LYS A 693 -19.58 7.44 10.64
C LYS A 693 -18.75 6.90 9.48
N VAL A 694 -18.71 7.62 8.34
CA VAL A 694 -17.97 7.22 7.14
C VAL A 694 -17.20 8.39 6.55
N THR A 695 -16.03 8.13 5.99
CA THR A 695 -15.26 9.07 5.16
C THR A 695 -14.53 8.32 4.05
N SER A 696 -13.86 9.02 3.11
CA SER A 696 -13.04 8.39 2.09
C SER A 696 -11.71 9.11 1.87
N THR A 697 -10.71 8.35 1.41
CA THR A 697 -9.38 8.86 1.05
C THR A 697 -8.70 7.97 0.01
N GLU A 698 -7.95 8.59 -0.89
CA GLU A 698 -7.09 7.91 -1.86
C GLU A 698 -5.68 7.63 -1.30
N GLU A 699 -5.35 8.22 -0.15
CA GLU A 699 -4.02 8.21 0.49
C GLU A 699 -3.69 6.87 1.18
N TYR A 700 -4.71 6.09 1.59
CA TYR A 700 -4.50 4.93 2.45
C TYR A 700 -4.29 3.60 1.68
N PRO A 701 -3.21 2.82 1.94
CA PRO A 701 -2.06 3.11 2.78
C PRO A 701 -0.97 3.94 2.08
N HIS A 702 -1.07 4.09 0.75
CA HIS A 702 -0.29 4.99 -0.10
C HIS A 702 -1.16 5.52 -1.25
N LEU A 703 -0.97 6.77 -1.67
CA LEU A 703 -1.60 7.35 -2.87
C LEU A 703 -1.41 6.47 -4.12
N ARG A 704 -0.23 5.84 -4.27
CA ARG A 704 0.16 4.99 -5.39
C ARG A 704 0.91 3.73 -4.93
N PRO A 705 0.81 2.60 -5.66
CA PRO A 705 -0.10 2.35 -6.78
C PRO A 705 -1.54 2.07 -6.31
N ALA A 706 -2.54 2.58 -7.03
CA ALA A 706 -3.95 2.59 -6.59
C ALA A 706 -4.53 1.21 -6.24
N ARG A 707 -4.05 0.13 -6.89
CA ARG A 707 -4.40 -1.27 -6.55
C ARG A 707 -4.14 -1.69 -5.10
N LEU A 708 -3.28 -0.96 -4.38
CA LEU A 708 -2.96 -1.18 -2.98
C LEU A 708 -3.84 -0.36 -2.01
N ARG A 709 -4.72 0.51 -2.50
CA ARG A 709 -5.65 1.27 -1.64
C ARG A 709 -6.61 0.32 -0.93
N ARG A 710 -6.88 0.57 0.36
CA ARG A 710 -7.68 -0.30 1.23
C ARG A 710 -8.61 0.54 2.10
N GLY A 711 -9.53 -0.11 2.80
CA GLY A 711 -10.27 0.52 3.89
C GLY A 711 -9.53 0.37 5.22
N PHE A 712 -9.98 1.12 6.23
CA PHE A 712 -9.72 0.84 7.65
C PHE A 712 -10.83 1.43 8.54
N ILE A 713 -10.94 0.95 9.78
CA ILE A 713 -11.80 1.59 10.78
C ILE A 713 -10.90 2.25 11.83
N HIS A 714 -11.03 3.57 12.00
CA HIS A 714 -10.34 4.31 13.07
C HIS A 714 -11.33 5.13 13.88
N ARG A 715 -11.20 5.09 15.21
CA ARG A 715 -12.16 5.69 16.16
C ARG A 715 -13.63 5.37 15.85
N ASN A 716 -13.97 4.20 15.33
CA ASN A 716 -15.33 3.82 14.87
C ASN A 716 -15.87 4.64 13.68
N ILE A 717 -15.01 5.35 12.94
CA ILE A 717 -15.30 5.90 11.61
C ILE A 717 -14.77 4.90 10.57
N MET A 718 -15.61 4.55 9.62
CA MET A 718 -15.28 3.70 8.47
C MET A 718 -14.61 4.53 7.38
N VAL A 719 -13.33 4.30 7.13
CA VAL A 719 -12.54 4.98 6.10
C VAL A 719 -12.49 4.10 4.86
N LEU A 720 -12.95 4.63 3.73
CA LEU A 720 -13.10 3.89 2.47
C LEU A 720 -12.07 4.34 1.42
N PRO A 721 -11.54 3.42 0.59
CA PRO A 721 -10.60 3.78 -0.46
C PRO A 721 -11.31 4.59 -1.56
N ARG A 722 -10.83 5.80 -1.83
CA ARG A 722 -11.31 6.70 -2.89
C ARG A 722 -10.55 6.46 -4.20
N GLN A 723 -11.25 6.58 -5.31
CA GLN A 723 -10.73 6.35 -6.66
C GLN A 723 -10.51 7.68 -7.39
N THR A 724 -9.49 7.68 -8.23
CA THR A 724 -9.10 8.82 -9.10
C THR A 724 -9.60 8.52 -10.51
N CYS A 725 -10.27 9.49 -11.16
CA CYS A 725 -10.89 9.28 -12.48
C CYS A 725 -10.04 9.75 -13.67
N GLY A 726 -8.87 10.34 -13.43
CA GLY A 726 -8.02 10.96 -14.46
C GLY A 726 -8.25 12.47 -14.65
N LEU A 727 -9.35 13.00 -14.11
CA LEU A 727 -9.62 14.44 -14.05
C LEU A 727 -8.95 15.06 -12.81
N PHE A 728 -8.42 16.28 -12.98
CA PHE A 728 -7.80 17.10 -11.94
C PHE A 728 -8.53 18.44 -11.83
N THR A 729 -8.29 19.22 -10.76
CA THR A 729 -8.87 20.56 -10.59
C THR A 729 -8.66 21.50 -11.78
N HIS A 730 -7.57 21.32 -12.55
CA HIS A 730 -7.20 22.12 -13.73
C HIS A 730 -7.66 21.52 -15.08
N THR A 731 -8.16 20.28 -15.13
CA THR A 731 -8.72 19.70 -16.37
C THR A 731 -10.18 20.11 -16.49
N ILE A 732 -10.35 21.34 -16.96
CA ILE A 732 -11.62 22.07 -17.10
C ILE A 732 -12.06 22.10 -18.57
N CYS A 733 -11.10 22.16 -19.50
CA CYS A 733 -11.31 22.05 -20.94
C CYS A 733 -10.62 20.81 -21.51
N ILE A 734 -11.12 20.26 -22.62
CA ILE A 734 -10.55 19.08 -23.28
C ILE A 734 -9.12 19.33 -23.75
N ASP A 735 -8.83 20.55 -24.19
CA ASP A 735 -7.49 21.03 -24.59
C ASP A 735 -6.49 21.05 -23.43
N SER A 736 -6.95 21.18 -22.18
CA SER A 736 -6.09 21.16 -20.98
C SER A 736 -5.94 19.76 -20.35
N TYR A 737 -6.59 18.73 -20.92
CA TYR A 737 -6.43 17.35 -20.47
C TYR A 737 -5.05 16.79 -20.91
N PRO A 738 -4.23 16.21 -20.01
CA PRO A 738 -2.92 15.67 -20.36
C PRO A 738 -3.00 14.53 -21.40
N GLY A 739 -2.58 14.81 -22.63
CA GLY A 739 -2.68 13.89 -23.78
C GLY A 739 -3.96 14.04 -24.61
N GLY A 740 -4.78 15.07 -24.35
CA GLY A 740 -5.96 15.41 -25.13
C GLY A 740 -7.07 14.35 -25.08
N ARG A 741 -8.03 14.47 -26.01
CA ARG A 741 -9.22 13.62 -26.05
C ARG A 741 -8.91 12.13 -26.14
N ASP A 742 -7.96 11.74 -26.98
CA ASP A 742 -7.62 10.31 -27.18
C ASP A 742 -7.15 9.65 -25.89
N LYS A 743 -6.42 10.37 -25.02
CA LYS A 743 -5.95 9.86 -23.73
C LYS A 743 -7.08 9.73 -22.69
N LEU A 744 -8.09 10.61 -22.75
CA LEU A 744 -9.30 10.49 -21.93
C LEU A 744 -10.16 9.32 -22.41
N ASP A 745 -10.38 9.23 -23.72
CA ASP A 745 -11.13 8.14 -24.36
C ASP A 745 -10.46 6.77 -24.16
N GLU A 746 -9.12 6.67 -24.17
CA GLU A 746 -8.39 5.45 -23.81
C GLU A 746 -8.72 5.01 -22.37
N SER A 747 -8.74 5.94 -21.41
CA SER A 747 -9.07 5.65 -20.00
C SER A 747 -10.49 5.09 -19.84
N ILE A 748 -11.43 5.61 -20.64
CA ILE A 748 -12.85 5.21 -20.70
C ILE A 748 -13.03 3.86 -21.43
N ARG A 749 -12.35 3.66 -22.57
CA ARG A 749 -12.54 2.53 -23.50
C ARG A 749 -11.58 1.38 -23.19
N GLY A 750 -11.68 0.82 -21.98
CA GLY A 750 -10.85 -0.30 -21.54
C GLY A 750 -9.62 0.07 -20.69
N GLY A 751 -9.27 1.35 -20.58
CA GLY A 751 -8.14 1.86 -19.79
C GLY A 751 -8.39 1.97 -18.28
N GLU A 752 -7.70 2.93 -17.63
CA GLU A 752 -7.61 3.00 -16.16
C GLU A 752 -8.96 3.20 -15.47
N LEU A 753 -9.82 4.10 -15.96
CA LEU A 753 -11.13 4.35 -15.35
C LEU A 753 -12.05 3.13 -15.47
N PHE A 754 -12.13 2.52 -16.65
CA PHE A 754 -12.87 1.27 -16.86
C PHE A 754 -12.39 0.15 -15.94
N GLN A 755 -11.09 -0.13 -15.95
CA GLN A 755 -10.49 -1.19 -15.14
C GLN A 755 -10.67 -0.94 -13.64
N THR A 756 -10.63 0.33 -13.21
CA THR A 756 -10.89 0.70 -11.82
C THR A 756 -12.30 0.29 -11.37
N ILE A 757 -13.32 0.52 -12.20
CA ILE A 757 -14.70 0.11 -11.90
C ILE A 757 -14.86 -1.41 -11.99
N VAL A 758 -14.23 -2.05 -12.98
CA VAL A 758 -14.29 -3.52 -13.13
C VAL A 758 -13.72 -4.24 -11.91
N TYR A 759 -12.57 -3.83 -11.37
CA TYR A 759 -11.89 -4.58 -10.30
C TYR A 759 -12.33 -4.23 -8.87
N ASN A 760 -13.05 -3.12 -8.64
CA ASN A 760 -13.48 -2.69 -7.30
C ASN A 760 -15.00 -2.84 -7.12
N PRO A 761 -15.50 -3.67 -6.17
CA PRO A 761 -16.93 -3.78 -5.87
C PRO A 761 -17.60 -2.48 -5.42
N ILE A 762 -16.83 -1.58 -4.81
CA ILE A 762 -17.27 -0.26 -4.31
C ILE A 762 -16.32 0.79 -4.87
N ASN A 763 -16.89 1.82 -5.49
CA ASN A 763 -16.18 2.93 -6.12
C ASN A 763 -16.74 4.26 -5.59
N ILE A 764 -15.87 5.11 -5.07
CA ILE A 764 -16.12 6.48 -4.63
C ILE A 764 -15.12 7.34 -5.40
N PHE A 765 -15.56 7.96 -6.49
CA PHE A 765 -14.70 8.78 -7.32
C PHE A 765 -14.56 10.20 -6.79
N MET A 766 -13.33 10.68 -6.76
CA MET A 766 -13.01 12.09 -6.56
C MET A 766 -13.22 12.87 -7.86
N THR A 767 -14.01 13.93 -7.79
CA THR A 767 -14.08 15.03 -8.76
C THR A 767 -14.25 16.35 -8.00
N HIS A 768 -14.03 17.48 -8.67
CA HIS A 768 -14.16 18.81 -8.08
C HIS A 768 -15.18 19.61 -8.90
N MET A 769 -15.79 20.65 -8.30
CA MET A 769 -16.76 21.53 -8.94
C MET A 769 -16.34 21.96 -10.37
N SER A 770 -15.07 22.34 -10.55
CA SER A 770 -14.54 22.83 -11.84
C SER A 770 -14.58 21.80 -12.98
N ASN A 771 -14.69 20.49 -12.68
CA ASN A 771 -14.80 19.43 -13.69
C ASN A 771 -16.20 19.33 -14.34
N TYR A 772 -17.18 20.08 -13.83
CA TYR A 772 -18.57 20.10 -14.30
C TYR A 772 -18.99 21.41 -14.96
N GLY A 773 -18.16 22.46 -14.86
CA GLY A 773 -18.30 23.70 -15.65
C GLY A 773 -17.59 23.61 -17.00
N ASN A 774 -17.68 24.68 -17.80
CA ASN A 774 -17.03 24.82 -19.11
C ASN A 774 -17.30 23.62 -20.05
N ASP A 775 -16.30 22.79 -20.36
CA ASP A 775 -16.45 21.62 -21.25
C ASP A 775 -17.16 20.43 -20.57
N ARG A 776 -17.47 20.53 -19.27
CA ARG A 776 -18.23 19.54 -18.48
C ARG A 776 -17.63 18.14 -18.50
N LEU A 777 -16.29 18.03 -18.53
CA LEU A 777 -15.56 16.78 -18.79
C LEU A 777 -15.97 15.61 -17.90
N ALA A 778 -16.35 15.85 -16.63
CA ALA A 778 -16.82 14.78 -15.75
C ALA A 778 -18.14 14.14 -16.24
N LEU A 779 -19.07 14.93 -16.79
CA LEU A 779 -20.33 14.42 -17.34
C LEU A 779 -20.08 13.49 -18.53
N TYR A 780 -19.25 13.92 -19.48
CA TYR A 780 -18.80 13.09 -20.61
C TYR A 780 -18.13 11.79 -20.13
N THR A 781 -17.19 11.92 -19.19
CA THR A 781 -16.34 10.82 -18.72
C THR A 781 -17.16 9.72 -18.06
N PHE A 782 -18.04 10.07 -17.12
CA PHE A 782 -18.82 9.07 -16.38
C PHE A 782 -19.98 8.49 -17.18
N GLU A 783 -20.72 9.29 -17.95
CA GLU A 783 -21.77 8.74 -18.82
C GLU A 783 -21.17 7.79 -19.88
N SER A 784 -19.98 8.12 -20.42
CA SER A 784 -19.29 7.26 -21.37
C SER A 784 -18.81 5.95 -20.77
N VAL A 785 -18.09 5.95 -19.63
CA VAL A 785 -17.58 4.68 -19.06
C VAL A 785 -18.73 3.76 -18.60
N ILE A 786 -19.85 4.32 -18.13
CA ILE A 786 -21.03 3.55 -17.76
C ILE A 786 -21.67 2.88 -18.99
N LYS A 787 -21.75 3.57 -20.13
CA LYS A 787 -22.17 2.96 -21.41
C LYS A 787 -21.21 1.86 -21.89
N PHE A 788 -19.89 2.07 -21.76
CA PHE A 788 -18.88 1.07 -22.13
C PHE A 788 -18.97 -0.19 -21.26
N LEU A 789 -19.12 -0.02 -19.94
CA LEU A 789 -19.31 -1.12 -18.97
C LEU A 789 -20.54 -1.97 -19.30
N ARG A 790 -21.69 -1.34 -19.62
CA ARG A 790 -22.92 -2.06 -19.98
C ARG A 790 -22.82 -2.82 -21.31
N CYS A 791 -21.91 -2.42 -22.21
CA CYS A 791 -21.66 -3.12 -23.47
C CYS A 791 -20.77 -4.36 -23.26
N TRP A 792 -19.67 -4.22 -22.52
CA TRP A 792 -18.60 -5.22 -22.44
C TRP A 792 -18.59 -6.08 -21.18
N THR A 793 -19.51 -5.87 -20.23
CA THR A 793 -19.55 -6.64 -18.98
C THR A 793 -20.97 -7.00 -18.56
N ASN A 794 -21.09 -8.04 -17.73
CA ASN A 794 -22.32 -8.40 -17.02
C ASN A 794 -22.39 -7.77 -15.61
N LEU A 795 -21.75 -6.61 -15.41
CA LEU A 795 -21.73 -5.94 -14.11
C LEU A 795 -23.08 -5.25 -13.81
N ASN A 796 -23.62 -5.50 -12.62
CA ASN A 796 -24.81 -4.81 -12.12
C ASN A 796 -24.37 -3.52 -11.40
N LEU A 797 -24.63 -2.36 -12.01
CA LEU A 797 -24.23 -1.06 -11.49
C LEU A 797 -25.38 -0.43 -10.70
N THR A 798 -25.15 -0.05 -9.44
CA THR A 798 -26.11 0.73 -8.63
C THR A 798 -25.38 1.76 -7.77
N SER A 799 -26.12 2.69 -7.16
CA SER A 799 -25.60 3.59 -6.13
C SER A 799 -26.36 3.43 -4.81
N VAL A 800 -25.68 3.65 -3.68
CA VAL A 800 -26.28 3.63 -2.34
C VAL A 800 -25.58 4.66 -1.43
N PRO A 801 -26.24 5.17 -0.37
CA PRO A 801 -25.66 6.17 0.52
C PRO A 801 -24.33 5.73 1.18
N PRO A 802 -23.41 6.67 1.50
CA PRO A 802 -22.07 6.35 2.00
C PRO A 802 -22.02 5.45 3.24
N LEU A 803 -22.98 5.59 4.17
CA LEU A 803 -23.08 4.71 5.34
C LEU A 803 -23.24 3.23 4.94
N LYS A 804 -24.12 2.97 3.98
CA LYS A 804 -24.37 1.62 3.43
C LYS A 804 -23.19 1.12 2.59
N LEU A 805 -22.45 2.00 1.91
CA LEU A 805 -21.18 1.63 1.27
C LEU A 805 -20.16 1.12 2.30
N GLY A 806 -20.00 1.79 3.45
CA GLY A 806 -19.06 1.36 4.49
C GLY A 806 -19.43 0.02 5.11
N GLU A 807 -20.71 -0.19 5.43
CA GLU A 807 -21.23 -1.47 5.94
C GLU A 807 -21.08 -2.63 4.94
N LEU A 808 -21.17 -2.34 3.64
CA LEU A 808 -20.90 -3.33 2.58
C LEU A 808 -19.40 -3.59 2.45
N TYR A 809 -18.56 -2.55 2.51
CA TYR A 809 -17.11 -2.66 2.39
C TYR A 809 -16.52 -3.60 3.45
N PHE A 810 -16.78 -3.33 4.73
CA PHE A 810 -16.25 -4.14 5.84
C PHE A 810 -17.03 -5.45 6.08
N ARG A 811 -17.97 -5.78 5.19
CA ARG A 811 -18.62 -7.10 5.06
C ARG A 811 -17.98 -7.93 3.95
N LEU A 812 -17.58 -7.29 2.84
CA LEU A 812 -16.80 -7.91 1.76
C LEU A 812 -15.33 -8.13 2.16
N HIS A 813 -14.76 -7.21 2.95
CA HIS A 813 -13.35 -7.18 3.36
C HIS A 813 -13.22 -7.05 4.89
N PRO A 814 -13.66 -8.06 5.68
CA PRO A 814 -13.58 -8.02 7.14
C PRO A 814 -12.14 -7.93 7.67
N GLU A 815 -11.16 -8.42 6.91
CA GLU A 815 -9.72 -8.36 7.22
C GLU A 815 -9.11 -6.95 7.04
N GLU A 816 -9.83 -6.04 6.39
CA GLU A 816 -9.42 -4.64 6.22
C GLU A 816 -9.94 -3.72 7.34
N ARG A 817 -10.70 -4.24 8.31
CA ARG A 817 -11.18 -3.43 9.46
C ARG A 817 -10.03 -2.89 10.31
N ASP A 818 -9.01 -3.73 10.50
CA ASP A 818 -7.77 -3.37 11.18
C ASP A 818 -6.97 -2.38 10.31
N PRO A 819 -6.62 -1.18 10.81
CA PRO A 819 -5.64 -0.35 10.13
C PRO A 819 -4.28 -1.05 10.08
N ILE A 820 -3.46 -0.64 9.13
CA ILE A 820 -2.02 -0.88 9.09
C ILE A 820 -1.36 0.50 8.91
N TRP A 821 -0.83 1.06 10.00
CA TRP A 821 -0.17 2.36 10.00
C TRP A 821 1.17 2.27 9.24
N GLY A 822 1.27 2.97 8.11
CA GLY A 822 2.51 3.18 7.38
C GLY A 822 3.30 4.38 7.91
N ASN A 823 4.56 4.52 7.52
CA ASN A 823 5.38 5.69 7.84
C ASN A 823 4.95 6.94 7.03
N PRO A 824 4.44 8.02 7.64
CA PRO A 824 4.09 9.25 6.93
C PRO A 824 5.28 9.89 6.21
N ALA A 825 6.49 9.72 6.74
CA ALA A 825 7.70 10.34 6.23
C ALA A 825 8.48 9.50 5.20
N ASP A 826 7.90 8.39 4.71
CA ASP A 826 8.40 7.66 3.54
C ASP A 826 7.60 7.97 2.25
N ASP A 827 6.50 8.74 2.34
CA ASP A 827 5.72 9.24 1.19
C ASP A 827 5.76 10.80 1.14
N PRO A 828 6.19 11.43 0.04
CA PRO A 828 6.30 12.89 -0.06
C PRO A 828 4.98 13.66 0.02
N ARG A 829 3.82 13.04 -0.25
CA ARG A 829 2.51 13.69 -0.08
C ARG A 829 2.07 13.60 1.37
N HIS A 830 2.11 12.41 1.97
CA HIS A 830 1.78 12.23 3.40
C HIS A 830 2.62 13.14 4.29
N ALA A 831 3.93 13.27 4.01
CA ALA A 831 4.84 14.14 4.76
C ALA A 831 4.47 15.64 4.70
N LYS A 832 3.75 16.09 3.66
CA LYS A 832 3.26 17.48 3.54
C LYS A 832 1.96 17.73 4.31
N ILE A 833 1.10 16.72 4.45
CA ILE A 833 -0.22 16.81 5.10
C ILE A 833 -0.23 16.22 6.51
N TRP A 834 0.95 16.06 7.12
CA TRP A 834 1.16 15.59 8.49
C TRP A 834 1.42 16.80 9.40
N ALA A 835 0.87 16.79 10.63
CA ALA A 835 0.96 17.94 11.53
C ALA A 835 2.43 18.28 11.86
N GLY A 836 2.82 19.56 11.73
CA GLY A 836 4.22 20.00 11.75
C GLY A 836 4.98 19.81 13.06
N ASN A 837 4.27 19.49 14.15
CA ASN A 837 4.82 19.06 15.43
C ASN A 837 5.35 17.61 15.42
N LYS A 838 5.07 16.84 14.37
CA LYS A 838 5.54 15.46 14.18
C LYS A 838 6.66 15.43 13.15
N ARG A 839 7.76 14.72 13.45
CA ARG A 839 8.94 14.60 12.56
C ARG A 839 9.44 13.17 12.49
N ARG A 840 10.01 12.79 11.34
CA ARG A 840 10.59 11.46 11.06
C ARG A 840 11.62 11.01 12.11
N THR A 841 12.36 11.96 12.68
CA THR A 841 13.46 11.77 13.63
C THR A 841 13.02 11.18 14.98
N THR A 842 11.72 11.25 15.30
CA THR A 842 11.13 10.67 16.52
C THR A 842 10.98 9.16 16.48
N LEU A 843 10.82 8.54 15.30
CA LEU A 843 10.49 7.12 15.20
C LEU A 843 11.70 6.23 15.58
N PRO A 844 11.48 5.13 16.35
CA PRO A 844 12.57 4.28 16.81
C PRO A 844 13.30 3.57 15.67
N LYS A 845 14.62 3.74 15.66
CA LYS A 845 15.57 3.13 14.73
C LYS A 845 15.85 1.64 15.07
N LEU A 846 15.38 1.17 16.23
CA LEU A 846 15.54 -0.19 16.76
C LEU A 846 14.31 -0.65 17.57
N LEU A 847 13.92 -1.93 17.39
CA LEU A 847 12.91 -2.64 18.19
C LEU A 847 13.53 -3.82 18.97
N GLY A 848 13.44 -3.78 20.30
CA GLY A 848 13.73 -4.92 21.17
C GLY A 848 12.52 -5.86 21.30
N LEU A 849 12.53 -6.98 20.58
CA LEU A 849 11.36 -7.84 20.37
C LEU A 849 11.01 -8.76 21.56
N GLY A 850 11.96 -9.01 22.46
CA GLY A 850 11.87 -10.05 23.49
C GLY A 850 12.54 -11.36 23.05
N PRO A 851 11.88 -12.53 23.18
CA PRO A 851 10.59 -12.74 23.83
C PRO A 851 10.60 -12.42 25.33
N GLN A 852 9.43 -12.51 25.98
CA GLN A 852 9.34 -12.39 27.43
C GLN A 852 10.19 -13.44 28.16
N LYS A 853 10.83 -12.99 29.25
CA LYS A 853 11.67 -13.75 30.21
C LYS A 853 13.13 -14.04 29.84
N THR A 854 13.64 -13.55 28.71
CA THR A 854 14.99 -13.89 28.23
C THR A 854 16.10 -12.90 28.62
N GLY A 855 15.77 -11.78 29.29
CA GLY A 855 16.73 -10.74 29.68
C GLY A 855 16.47 -9.34 29.11
N SER A 856 15.36 -9.16 28.38
CA SER A 856 15.03 -7.91 27.65
C SER A 856 15.08 -6.61 28.47
N THR A 857 14.75 -6.61 29.76
CA THR A 857 14.95 -5.41 30.63
C THR A 857 16.43 -5.09 30.85
N ALA A 858 17.31 -6.09 30.98
CA ALA A 858 18.74 -5.87 31.14
C ALA A 858 19.32 -5.22 29.87
N PHE A 859 18.98 -5.78 28.70
CA PHE A 859 19.27 -5.18 27.39
C PHE A 859 18.80 -3.71 27.30
N TYR A 860 17.55 -3.42 27.66
CA TYR A 860 17.01 -2.05 27.64
C TYR A 860 17.79 -1.11 28.58
N THR A 861 18.05 -1.53 29.82
CA THR A 861 18.79 -0.72 30.79
C THR A 861 20.24 -0.50 30.37
N PHE A 862 20.93 -1.53 29.86
CA PHE A 862 22.33 -1.43 29.44
C PHE A 862 22.46 -0.58 28.17
N LEU A 863 21.59 -0.77 27.17
CA LEU A 863 21.61 0.03 25.93
C LEU A 863 21.29 1.51 26.18
N SER A 864 20.41 1.80 27.16
CA SER A 864 20.10 3.18 27.58
C SER A 864 21.24 3.88 28.34
N MET A 865 22.39 3.23 28.57
CA MET A 865 23.59 3.90 29.12
C MET A 865 24.45 4.56 28.04
N HIS A 866 24.23 4.21 26.76
CA HIS A 866 25.03 4.69 25.65
C HIS A 866 24.64 6.14 25.27
N PRO A 867 25.56 7.13 25.27
CA PRO A 867 25.20 8.55 25.18
C PRO A 867 24.50 8.96 23.87
N ALA A 868 24.80 8.30 22.75
CA ALA A 868 24.14 8.55 21.45
C ALA A 868 22.76 7.86 21.30
N VAL A 869 22.27 7.15 22.33
CA VAL A 869 21.03 6.35 22.30
C VAL A 869 19.99 6.95 23.24
N ALA A 870 18.73 6.91 22.85
CA ALA A 870 17.61 7.28 23.72
C ALA A 870 16.49 6.23 23.65
N SER A 871 15.89 5.92 24.78
CA SER A 871 14.72 5.05 24.89
C SER A 871 13.41 5.86 24.87
N ASN A 872 12.31 5.18 24.58
CA ASN A 872 10.96 5.70 24.76
C ASN A 872 10.70 6.23 26.18
N LEU A 873 9.78 7.19 26.30
CA LEU A 873 9.18 7.54 27.59
C LEU A 873 8.52 6.31 28.24
N PRO A 874 8.49 6.21 29.58
CA PRO A 874 7.79 5.14 30.27
C PRO A 874 6.27 5.27 30.14
N ASN A 875 5.59 4.14 30.03
CA ASN A 875 4.14 4.02 30.06
C ASN A 875 3.67 3.75 31.50
N THR A 876 2.55 4.34 31.93
CA THR A 876 1.96 4.12 33.26
C THR A 876 1.54 2.67 33.50
N ASP A 877 1.08 2.00 32.45
CA ASP A 877 0.42 0.70 32.51
C ASP A 877 1.42 -0.44 32.21
N THR A 878 2.40 -0.17 31.34
CA THR A 878 3.37 -1.16 30.81
C THR A 878 4.84 -0.84 31.07
N PHE A 879 5.11 0.18 31.91
CA PHE A 879 6.43 0.58 32.39
C PHE A 879 7.42 0.91 31.27
N GLU A 880 8.47 0.09 31.12
CA GLU A 880 9.52 0.21 30.11
C GLU A 880 9.05 -0.14 28.67
N GLU A 881 7.92 -0.85 28.53
CA GLU A 881 7.39 -1.32 27.25
C GLU A 881 6.27 -0.39 26.75
N ILE A 882 6.21 -0.09 25.46
CA ILE A 882 5.07 0.63 24.86
C ILE A 882 3.93 -0.34 24.53
N GLN A 883 4.27 -1.55 24.08
CA GLN A 883 3.35 -2.58 23.62
C GLN A 883 2.36 -2.07 22.55
N PHE A 884 2.85 -1.30 21.57
CA PHE A 884 2.00 -0.68 20.54
C PHE A 884 1.55 -1.67 19.48
N PHE A 885 2.48 -2.39 18.85
CA PHE A 885 2.14 -3.27 17.71
C PHE A 885 1.30 -4.50 18.11
N ASN A 886 1.31 -4.90 19.38
CA ASN A 886 0.54 -6.04 19.90
C ASN A 886 -0.80 -5.59 20.54
N GLY A 887 -1.91 -6.14 20.06
CA GLY A 887 -3.22 -5.97 20.70
C GLY A 887 -3.76 -4.54 20.67
N ASN A 888 -4.34 -4.10 21.79
CA ASN A 888 -5.31 -3.01 21.82
C ASN A 888 -4.71 -1.60 21.69
N ASN A 889 -3.45 -1.40 22.11
CA ASN A 889 -2.79 -0.09 22.01
C ASN A 889 -2.64 0.39 20.57
N TYR A 890 -2.55 -0.52 19.60
CA TYR A 890 -2.44 -0.22 18.17
C TYR A 890 -3.59 0.65 17.63
N TYR A 891 -4.81 0.45 18.17
CA TYR A 891 -6.02 1.18 17.78
C TYR A 891 -6.16 2.55 18.49
N ARG A 892 -5.19 2.92 19.34
CA ARG A 892 -5.10 4.28 19.90
C ARG A 892 -4.59 5.31 18.88
N GLY A 893 -4.15 4.87 17.70
CA GLY A 893 -3.67 5.70 16.59
C GLY A 893 -2.15 5.85 16.55
N LEU A 894 -1.60 6.28 15.42
CA LEU A 894 -0.16 6.55 15.27
C LEU A 894 0.31 7.68 16.20
N ASP A 895 -0.51 8.71 16.40
CA ASP A 895 -0.22 9.82 17.32
C ASP A 895 0.05 9.34 18.76
N TRP A 896 -0.69 8.33 19.23
CA TRP A 896 -0.47 7.75 20.56
C TRP A 896 0.92 7.09 20.68
N TYR A 897 1.44 6.51 19.61
CA TYR A 897 2.79 5.93 19.59
C TYR A 897 3.88 7.01 19.57
N LEU A 898 3.69 8.06 18.76
CA LEU A 898 4.65 9.17 18.62
C LEU A 898 4.84 9.94 19.93
N ASN A 899 3.80 10.03 20.76
CA ASN A 899 3.86 10.70 22.07
C ASN A 899 4.87 10.05 23.06
N PHE A 900 5.35 8.83 22.81
CA PHE A 900 6.43 8.21 23.59
C PHE A 900 7.84 8.67 23.16
N PHE A 901 7.95 9.45 22.09
CA PHE A 901 9.21 9.93 21.50
C PHE A 901 9.16 11.46 21.22
N PRO A 902 8.92 12.31 22.23
CA PRO A 902 8.78 13.74 22.02
C PRO A 902 10.10 14.38 21.55
N LEU A 903 10.00 15.30 20.58
CA LEU A 903 11.10 16.19 20.18
C LEU A 903 11.51 17.08 21.34
N GLN A 904 12.80 17.13 21.70
CA GLN A 904 13.30 18.21 22.56
C GLN A 904 13.54 19.47 21.71
N PRO A 905 13.24 20.68 22.22
CA PRO A 905 13.49 21.94 21.49
C PRO A 905 14.95 22.13 21.04
N ASN A 906 15.89 21.49 21.76
CA ASN A 906 17.33 21.62 21.55
C ASN A 906 17.99 20.33 20.99
N ASP A 907 17.23 19.35 20.48
CA ASP A 907 17.82 18.19 19.80
C ASP A 907 18.40 18.58 18.43
N THR A 908 19.64 19.09 18.43
CA THR A 908 20.48 19.23 17.23
C THR A 908 21.10 17.90 16.79
N ASP A 909 21.25 16.96 17.73
CA ASP A 909 21.82 15.63 17.50
C ASP A 909 20.72 14.59 17.27
N ASP A 910 20.79 13.89 16.12
CA ASP A 910 19.77 12.95 15.65
C ASP A 910 19.88 11.57 16.37
N LYS A 911 19.63 11.57 17.70
CA LYS A 911 19.80 10.44 18.62
C LYS A 911 19.23 9.13 18.09
N PHE A 912 19.86 8.02 18.50
CA PHE A 912 19.42 6.69 18.14
C PHE A 912 18.25 6.25 19.03
N MET A 913 17.02 6.60 18.63
CA MET A 913 15.80 6.21 19.32
C MET A 913 15.55 4.70 19.27
N PHE A 914 15.13 4.07 20.36
CA PHE A 914 14.67 2.68 20.39
C PHE A 914 13.50 2.45 21.36
N GLU A 915 12.74 1.38 21.13
CA GLU A 915 11.83 0.82 22.14
C GLU A 915 12.08 -0.67 22.36
N LYS A 916 11.50 -1.23 23.42
CA LYS A 916 11.56 -2.67 23.71
C LYS A 916 10.27 -3.15 24.37
N SER A 917 9.50 -3.95 23.63
CA SER A 917 8.25 -4.54 24.07
C SER A 917 8.31 -6.05 23.85
N ALA A 918 8.49 -6.82 24.94
CA ALA A 918 8.88 -8.24 24.84
C ALA A 918 7.75 -9.18 24.37
N THR A 919 6.55 -8.63 24.20
CA THR A 919 5.34 -9.19 23.58
C THR A 919 5.35 -9.17 22.05
N TYR A 920 6.32 -8.49 21.42
CA TYR A 920 6.38 -8.39 19.96
C TYR A 920 6.80 -9.70 19.28
N PHE A 921 7.72 -10.46 19.88
CA PHE A 921 8.29 -11.68 19.29
C PHE A 921 7.25 -12.73 18.88
N ASP A 922 6.33 -13.09 19.79
CA ASP A 922 5.32 -14.13 19.56
C ASP A 922 4.02 -13.63 18.90
N GLY A 923 3.84 -12.31 18.75
CA GLY A 923 2.70 -11.71 18.07
C GLY A 923 2.63 -12.04 16.57
N GLU A 924 1.43 -12.31 16.05
CA GLU A 924 1.23 -12.76 14.66
C GLU A 924 1.14 -11.61 13.65
N LEU A 925 0.32 -10.59 13.94
CA LEU A 925 0.23 -9.38 13.11
C LEU A 925 1.41 -8.41 13.33
N VAL A 926 2.20 -8.62 14.40
CA VAL A 926 3.24 -7.68 14.83
C VAL A 926 4.32 -7.44 13.77
N PRO A 927 4.92 -8.45 13.09
CA PRO A 927 5.92 -8.20 12.06
C PRO A 927 5.40 -7.32 10.91
N ARG A 928 4.14 -7.55 10.48
CA ARG A 928 3.49 -6.76 9.41
C ARG A 928 3.19 -5.32 9.86
N ARG A 929 2.65 -5.15 11.07
CA ARG A 929 2.35 -3.82 11.65
C ARG A 929 3.62 -3.01 11.92
N ALA A 930 4.67 -3.66 12.41
CA ALA A 930 5.98 -3.06 12.62
C ALA A 930 6.65 -2.68 11.29
N HIS A 931 6.66 -3.57 10.29
CA HIS A 931 7.30 -3.31 9.00
C HIS A 931 6.64 -2.17 8.21
N ALA A 932 5.32 -1.98 8.33
CA ALA A 932 4.63 -0.86 7.68
C ALA A 932 5.10 0.51 8.21
N LEU A 933 5.23 0.65 9.54
CA LEU A 933 5.63 1.91 10.17
C LEU A 933 7.16 2.09 10.24
N LEU A 934 7.90 0.99 10.39
CA LEU A 934 9.33 0.96 10.69
C LEU A 934 10.09 -0.04 9.78
N PRO A 935 10.00 0.06 8.45
CA PRO A 935 10.60 -0.93 7.53
C PRO A 935 12.14 -0.99 7.65
N LYS A 936 12.76 0.11 8.08
CA LYS A 936 14.22 0.31 8.19
C LYS A 936 14.76 0.06 9.60
N ALA A 937 13.91 -0.23 10.59
CA ALA A 937 14.35 -0.44 11.96
C ALA A 937 15.20 -1.71 12.10
N GLN A 938 16.21 -1.65 12.96
CA GLN A 938 16.93 -2.83 13.41
C GLN A 938 16.06 -3.63 14.39
N LEU A 939 16.27 -4.94 14.48
CA LEU A 939 15.52 -5.86 15.33
C LEU A 939 16.50 -6.60 16.25
N VAL A 940 16.25 -6.56 17.56
CA VAL A 940 17.02 -7.35 18.53
C VAL A 940 16.10 -8.32 19.25
N THR A 941 16.51 -9.58 19.29
CA THR A 941 15.86 -10.65 20.06
C THR A 941 16.89 -11.39 20.92
N ILE A 942 16.48 -11.86 22.10
CA ILE A 942 17.36 -12.49 23.09
C ILE A 942 16.84 -13.89 23.39
N LEU A 943 17.65 -14.92 23.22
CA LEU A 943 17.23 -16.33 23.35
C LEU A 943 18.00 -17.07 24.45
N ILE A 944 17.28 -17.80 25.29
CA ILE A 944 17.77 -18.78 26.27
C ILE A 944 17.04 -20.11 26.07
N SER A 945 17.49 -21.22 26.69
CA SER A 945 16.79 -22.52 26.63
C SER A 945 15.28 -22.33 26.83
N PRO A 946 14.43 -22.82 25.89
CA PRO A 946 13.00 -22.56 25.92
C PRO A 946 12.31 -23.22 27.12
N ALA A 947 12.93 -24.25 27.72
CA ALA A 947 12.50 -24.81 29.00
C ALA A 947 12.71 -23.82 30.16
N LYS A 948 13.93 -23.26 30.30
CA LYS A 948 14.23 -22.19 31.28
C LYS A 948 13.31 -20.97 31.09
N ARG A 949 13.04 -20.59 29.84
CA ARG A 949 12.11 -19.49 29.48
C ARG A 949 10.67 -19.79 29.92
N ALA A 950 10.16 -20.99 29.65
CA ALA A 950 8.81 -21.41 30.05
C ALA A 950 8.62 -21.44 31.56
N TYR A 951 9.60 -22.01 32.29
CA TYR A 951 9.57 -22.06 33.75
C TYR A 951 9.66 -20.67 34.39
N SER A 952 10.51 -19.78 33.86
CA SER A 952 10.58 -18.39 34.31
C SER A 952 9.31 -17.58 33.99
N TRP A 953 8.49 -18.01 33.03
CA TRP A 953 7.17 -17.42 32.79
C TRP A 953 6.14 -17.93 33.82
N TYR A 954 6.07 -19.22 34.10
CA TYR A 954 5.23 -19.76 35.18
C TYR A 954 5.57 -19.11 36.53
N GLN A 955 6.86 -19.06 36.92
CA GLN A 955 7.31 -18.39 38.16
C GLN A 955 7.11 -16.87 38.13
N HIS A 956 6.99 -16.25 36.95
CA HIS A 956 6.57 -14.84 36.85
C HIS A 956 5.11 -14.68 37.23
N ILE A 957 4.24 -15.50 36.64
CA ILE A 957 2.77 -15.41 36.79
C ILE A 957 2.35 -15.82 38.21
N LYS A 958 2.94 -16.89 38.78
CA LYS A 958 2.77 -17.25 40.20
C LYS A 958 3.13 -16.08 41.13
N ALA A 959 4.24 -15.40 40.85
CA ALA A 959 4.69 -14.22 41.61
C ALA A 959 3.94 -12.90 41.29
N HIS A 960 2.77 -12.96 40.62
CA HIS A 960 1.77 -11.90 40.55
C HIS A 960 0.40 -12.35 41.13
N GLY A 961 0.34 -13.48 41.83
CA GLY A 961 -0.88 -13.93 42.51
C GLY A 961 -1.88 -14.70 41.63
N ASP A 962 -1.51 -15.05 40.39
CA ASP A 962 -2.40 -15.75 39.45
C ASP A 962 -2.95 -17.07 40.05
N PRO A 963 -4.29 -17.27 40.09
CA PRO A 963 -4.88 -18.45 40.72
C PRO A 963 -4.46 -19.79 40.09
N ILE A 964 -4.23 -19.84 38.78
CA ILE A 964 -3.86 -21.06 38.09
C ILE A 964 -2.41 -21.42 38.38
N ALA A 965 -1.49 -20.46 38.25
CA ALA A 965 -0.08 -20.66 38.57
C ALA A 965 0.15 -20.88 40.07
N ASN A 966 -0.77 -20.45 40.95
CA ASN A 966 -0.75 -20.79 42.36
C ASN A 966 -1.22 -22.23 42.63
N ASN A 967 -2.39 -22.62 42.11
CA ASN A 967 -3.05 -23.89 42.41
C ASN A 967 -2.45 -25.11 41.68
N TYR A 968 -1.88 -24.92 40.48
CA TYR A 968 -1.30 -26.00 39.69
C TYR A 968 0.23 -25.97 39.73
N SER A 969 0.86 -27.14 39.82
CA SER A 969 2.31 -27.28 39.66
C SER A 969 2.75 -26.98 38.22
N PHE A 970 4.02 -26.62 38.02
CA PHE A 970 4.54 -26.36 36.67
C PHE A 970 4.36 -27.56 35.74
N TYR A 971 4.58 -28.78 36.24
CA TYR A 971 4.38 -30.01 35.48
C TYR A 971 2.93 -30.18 34.99
N GLN A 972 1.94 -29.94 35.86
CA GLN A 972 0.52 -29.95 35.48
C GLN A 972 0.21 -28.86 34.44
N VAL A 973 0.74 -27.65 34.62
CA VAL A 973 0.55 -26.55 33.65
C VAL A 973 1.09 -26.91 32.26
N ILE A 974 2.28 -27.52 32.14
CA ILE A 974 2.86 -27.85 30.83
C ILE A 974 2.31 -29.15 30.20
N THR A 975 1.73 -30.05 31.00
CA THR A 975 1.13 -31.31 30.53
C THR A 975 -0.40 -31.27 30.37
N ALA A 976 -1.05 -30.18 30.80
CA ALA A 976 -2.48 -29.94 30.67
C ALA A 976 -3.02 -30.29 29.27
N SER A 977 -4.03 -31.17 29.23
CA SER A 977 -4.69 -31.63 28.00
C SER A 977 -5.47 -30.51 27.30
N ASP A 978 -5.93 -30.75 26.06
CA ASP A 978 -6.80 -29.80 25.36
C ASP A 978 -8.26 -29.80 25.85
N GLY A 979 -8.64 -30.74 26.73
CA GLY A 979 -9.92 -30.74 27.45
C GLY A 979 -9.92 -29.91 28.74
N GLU A 980 -8.75 -29.47 29.22
CA GLU A 980 -8.63 -28.75 30.50
C GLU A 980 -9.35 -27.38 30.53
N PRO A 981 -9.64 -26.84 31.72
CA PRO A 981 -10.18 -25.49 31.88
C PRO A 981 -9.39 -24.44 31.08
N LYS A 982 -10.11 -23.54 30.40
CA LYS A 982 -9.51 -22.58 29.45
C LYS A 982 -8.32 -21.82 30.05
N ALA A 983 -8.42 -21.33 31.28
CA ALA A 983 -7.35 -20.58 31.94
C ALA A 983 -6.06 -21.41 32.13
N LEU A 984 -6.17 -22.72 32.39
CA LEU A 984 -5.02 -23.63 32.47
C LEU A 984 -4.38 -23.85 31.08
N ARG A 985 -5.20 -24.03 30.04
CA ARG A 985 -4.72 -24.13 28.65
C ARG A 985 -4.08 -22.83 28.15
N ASP A 986 -4.64 -21.67 28.51
CA ASP A 986 -4.07 -20.36 28.18
C ASP A 986 -2.71 -20.15 28.88
N LEU A 987 -2.58 -20.51 30.16
CA LEU A 987 -1.29 -20.47 30.87
C LEU A 987 -0.26 -21.44 30.25
N ARG A 988 -0.65 -22.69 29.97
CA ARG A 988 0.14 -23.68 29.21
C ARG A 988 0.65 -23.09 27.90
N ASN A 989 -0.26 -22.52 27.11
CA ASN A 989 0.05 -21.95 25.80
C ASN A 989 1.02 -20.74 25.91
N ARG A 990 0.89 -19.89 26.94
CA ARG A 990 1.81 -18.75 27.19
C ARG A 990 3.17 -19.19 27.76
N CYS A 991 3.25 -20.30 28.49
CA CYS A 991 4.49 -20.98 28.85
C CYS A 991 5.20 -21.56 27.61
N LEU A 992 4.48 -22.32 26.77
CA LEU A 992 5.06 -23.18 25.74
C LEU A 992 5.23 -22.53 24.36
N ASN A 993 4.23 -21.81 23.84
CA ASN A 993 4.27 -21.36 22.44
C ASN A 993 5.39 -20.36 22.15
N PRO A 994 5.66 -19.32 22.97
CA PRO A 994 6.76 -18.37 22.68
C PRO A 994 8.17 -18.97 22.75
N GLY A 995 8.31 -20.24 23.20
CA GLY A 995 9.55 -21.02 23.12
C GLY A 995 9.82 -21.62 21.73
N LYS A 996 8.86 -21.55 20.79
CA LYS A 996 8.97 -22.07 19.41
C LYS A 996 9.77 -21.11 18.51
N TYR A 997 10.98 -20.75 18.94
CA TYR A 997 11.72 -19.60 18.43
C TYR A 997 11.86 -19.56 16.90
N ALA A 998 12.14 -20.70 16.24
CA ALA A 998 12.27 -20.76 14.78
C ALA A 998 11.01 -20.27 14.04
N GLN A 999 9.83 -20.73 14.45
CA GLN A 999 8.54 -20.34 13.86
C GLN A 999 8.29 -18.83 13.98
N HIS A 1000 8.66 -18.24 15.12
CA HIS A 1000 8.49 -16.80 15.34
C HIS A 1000 9.49 -15.99 14.51
N LEU A 1001 10.77 -16.40 14.50
CA LEU A 1001 11.82 -15.77 13.69
C LEU A 1001 11.50 -15.80 12.19
N GLU A 1002 10.96 -16.90 11.67
CA GLU A 1002 10.55 -17.01 10.26
C GLU A 1002 9.45 -16.01 9.88
N ARG A 1003 8.50 -15.69 10.78
CA ARG A 1003 7.51 -14.62 10.53
C ARG A 1003 8.13 -13.22 10.51
N TRP A 1004 9.15 -12.97 11.33
CA TRP A 1004 9.90 -11.71 11.28
C TRP A 1004 10.72 -11.60 9.99
N LEU A 1005 11.40 -12.68 9.59
CA LEU A 1005 12.19 -12.78 8.36
C LEU A 1005 11.35 -12.77 7.07
N ALA A 1006 10.04 -13.01 7.16
CA ALA A 1006 9.10 -12.84 6.06
C ALA A 1006 8.74 -11.35 5.80
N CYS A 1007 9.04 -10.45 6.74
CA CYS A 1007 8.83 -9.00 6.60
C CYS A 1007 10.15 -8.23 6.52
N TYR A 1008 11.16 -8.62 7.30
CA TYR A 1008 12.45 -7.93 7.41
C TYR A 1008 13.60 -8.76 6.83
N PRO A 1009 14.58 -8.13 6.15
CA PRO A 1009 15.77 -8.84 5.69
C PRO A 1009 16.63 -9.29 6.87
N GLN A 1010 17.31 -10.43 6.72
CA GLN A 1010 18.21 -11.03 7.71
C GLN A 1010 19.22 -10.04 8.29
N GLN A 1011 19.72 -9.10 7.48
CA GLN A 1011 20.71 -8.08 7.87
C GLN A 1011 20.18 -7.06 8.89
N GLN A 1012 18.86 -6.96 9.09
CA GLN A 1012 18.25 -6.12 10.12
C GLN A 1012 17.99 -6.87 11.44
N LEU A 1013 18.31 -8.17 11.55
CA LEU A 1013 18.03 -9.00 12.72
C LEU A 1013 19.31 -9.41 13.46
N TYR A 1014 19.40 -9.06 14.73
CA TYR A 1014 20.46 -9.48 15.65
C TYR A 1014 19.90 -10.37 16.78
N ILE A 1015 20.57 -11.49 17.03
CA ILE A 1015 20.14 -12.54 17.96
C ILE A 1015 21.19 -12.65 19.08
N ILE A 1016 20.79 -12.26 20.29
CA ILE A 1016 21.62 -12.33 21.50
C ILE A 1016 21.44 -13.69 22.19
N ASP A 1017 22.55 -14.33 22.56
CA ASP A 1017 22.53 -15.43 23.53
C ASP A 1017 22.28 -14.85 24.94
N GLY A 1018 21.12 -15.14 25.51
CA GLY A 1018 20.70 -14.58 26.79
C GLY A 1018 21.46 -15.12 28.01
N GLU A 1019 22.14 -16.27 27.89
CA GLU A 1019 23.05 -16.72 28.95
C GLU A 1019 24.37 -15.93 28.89
N GLN A 1020 24.85 -15.56 27.69
CA GLN A 1020 25.99 -14.63 27.55
C GLN A 1020 25.64 -13.22 28.01
N LEU A 1021 24.44 -12.70 27.71
CA LEU A 1021 23.97 -11.41 28.25
C LEU A 1021 23.92 -11.39 29.79
N LYS A 1022 23.79 -12.56 30.42
CA LYS A 1022 23.80 -12.72 31.88
C LYS A 1022 25.22 -12.88 32.45
N SER A 1023 26.11 -13.63 31.79
CA SER A 1023 27.46 -13.96 32.29
C SER A 1023 28.57 -13.01 31.82
N ASN A 1024 28.42 -12.39 30.66
CA ASN A 1024 29.33 -11.40 30.08
C ASN A 1024 28.55 -10.40 29.20
N PRO A 1025 27.76 -9.48 29.79
CA PRO A 1025 27.05 -8.46 29.03
C PRO A 1025 28.00 -7.47 28.34
N VAL A 1026 29.24 -7.29 28.81
CA VAL A 1026 30.18 -6.31 28.24
C VAL A 1026 30.48 -6.65 26.78
N THR A 1027 30.88 -7.89 26.48
CA THR A 1027 31.11 -8.32 25.10
C THR A 1027 29.83 -8.28 24.27
N VAL A 1028 28.70 -8.73 24.81
CA VAL A 1028 27.41 -8.70 24.09
C VAL A 1028 26.98 -7.27 23.71
N MET A 1029 27.19 -6.29 24.59
CA MET A 1029 26.87 -4.90 24.33
C MET A 1029 27.89 -4.22 23.38
N MET A 1030 29.16 -4.62 23.42
CA MET A 1030 30.20 -4.21 22.46
C MET A 1030 29.98 -4.81 21.05
N ASP A 1031 29.38 -5.99 20.94
CA ASP A 1031 28.99 -6.56 19.64
C ASP A 1031 27.71 -5.90 19.11
N LEU A 1032 26.74 -5.67 19.99
CA LEU A 1032 25.50 -4.96 19.65
C LEU A 1032 25.78 -3.54 19.14
N GLN A 1033 26.66 -2.75 19.78
CA GLN A 1033 26.95 -1.39 19.31
C GLN A 1033 27.60 -1.37 17.91
N ARG A 1034 28.41 -2.41 17.59
CA ARG A 1034 28.98 -2.59 16.24
C ARG A 1034 27.90 -2.95 15.21
N PHE A 1035 26.95 -3.83 15.55
CA PHE A 1035 25.80 -4.13 14.71
C PHE A 1035 24.93 -2.89 14.45
N LEU A 1036 24.63 -2.11 15.49
CA LEU A 1036 23.84 -0.86 15.41
C LEU A 1036 24.60 0.32 14.79
N LYS A 1037 25.91 0.17 14.53
CA LYS A 1037 26.82 1.22 14.01
C LYS A 1037 26.87 2.48 14.88
N LEU A 1038 26.79 2.30 16.19
CA LEU A 1038 26.93 3.38 17.17
C LEU A 1038 28.41 3.77 17.35
N PRO A 1039 28.70 4.99 17.84
CA PRO A 1039 30.04 5.35 18.34
C PRO A 1039 30.58 4.34 19.37
N PRO A 1040 31.90 4.21 19.53
CA PRO A 1040 32.45 3.31 20.55
C PRO A 1040 32.12 3.77 21.98
N PHE A 1041 31.44 2.92 22.75
CA PHE A 1041 31.24 3.10 24.19
C PHE A 1041 31.82 1.89 24.94
N ASP A 1042 32.54 2.15 26.04
CA ASP A 1042 33.15 1.10 26.85
C ASP A 1042 32.23 0.67 27.99
N TYR A 1043 31.49 -0.41 27.75
CA TYR A 1043 30.61 -1.02 28.75
C TYR A 1043 31.35 -1.64 29.95
N SER A 1044 32.67 -1.88 29.88
CA SER A 1044 33.43 -2.50 30.98
C SER A 1044 33.53 -1.60 32.21
N GLN A 1045 33.64 -0.28 31.98
CA GLN A 1045 33.67 0.75 33.03
C GLN A 1045 32.28 0.98 33.65
N HIS A 1046 31.21 0.62 32.92
CA HIS A 1046 29.83 0.94 33.26
C HIS A 1046 29.02 -0.26 33.80
N LEU A 1047 29.51 -1.50 33.67
CA LEU A 1047 28.85 -2.72 34.14
C LEU A 1047 29.76 -3.51 35.08
N ARG A 1048 29.27 -3.79 36.30
CA ARG A 1048 29.98 -4.61 37.30
C ARG A 1048 29.09 -5.75 37.78
N PHE A 1049 29.66 -6.93 38.00
CA PHE A 1049 28.93 -8.03 38.64
C PHE A 1049 28.72 -7.72 40.12
N ASP A 1050 27.51 -7.94 40.62
CA ASP A 1050 27.16 -7.73 42.02
C ASP A 1050 26.85 -9.08 42.70
N ASN A 1051 27.72 -9.50 43.61
CA ASN A 1051 27.63 -10.81 44.29
C ASN A 1051 26.35 -10.97 45.12
N LYS A 1052 25.77 -9.88 45.64
CA LYS A 1052 24.51 -9.94 46.42
C LYS A 1052 23.29 -10.05 45.50
N LYS A 1053 23.35 -9.45 44.31
CA LYS A 1053 22.30 -9.57 43.29
C LYS A 1053 22.38 -10.88 42.50
N GLY A 1054 23.60 -11.40 42.27
CA GLY A 1054 23.87 -12.54 41.38
C GLY A 1054 23.82 -12.20 39.87
N PHE A 1055 23.91 -10.92 39.53
CA PHE A 1055 23.84 -10.41 38.14
C PHE A 1055 24.72 -9.16 37.98
N TYR A 1056 24.99 -8.78 36.73
CA TYR A 1056 25.58 -7.48 36.39
C TYR A 1056 24.61 -6.31 36.66
N CYS A 1057 25.18 -5.20 37.13
CA CYS A 1057 24.49 -3.97 37.49
C CYS A 1057 25.22 -2.75 36.91
N GLN A 1058 24.51 -1.64 36.74
CA GLN A 1058 25.09 -0.37 36.29
C GLN A 1058 25.98 0.22 37.39
N VAL A 1059 27.20 0.65 37.06
CA VAL A 1059 28.06 1.45 37.95
C VAL A 1059 27.51 2.87 38.01
N VAL A 1060 27.40 3.44 39.21
CA VAL A 1060 26.97 4.85 39.45
C VAL A 1060 28.05 5.65 40.16
N SER A 1061 28.84 5.01 41.01
CA SER A 1061 30.13 5.49 41.51
C SER A 1061 30.98 4.29 41.93
N GLU A 1062 32.24 4.50 42.29
CA GLU A 1062 33.19 3.44 42.65
C GLU A 1062 32.59 2.40 43.61
N ASN A 1063 31.87 2.86 44.65
CA ASN A 1063 31.27 2.03 45.69
C ASN A 1063 29.74 1.85 45.56
N ARG A 1064 29.10 2.24 44.44
CA ARG A 1064 27.63 2.16 44.29
C ARG A 1064 27.18 1.62 42.93
N ASN A 1065 26.55 0.45 42.98
CA ASN A 1065 25.86 -0.20 41.86
C ASN A 1065 24.36 0.15 41.84
N LYS A 1066 23.78 0.30 40.65
CA LYS A 1066 22.32 0.35 40.40
C LYS A 1066 21.89 -0.93 39.70
N CYS A 1067 21.43 -1.88 40.50
CA CYS A 1067 20.93 -3.17 40.03
C CYS A 1067 19.47 -3.10 39.56
N LEU A 1068 19.08 -4.04 38.69
CA LEU A 1068 17.68 -4.22 38.29
C LEU A 1068 16.82 -4.60 39.51
N GLY A 1069 15.59 -4.09 39.56
CA GLY A 1069 14.66 -4.26 40.69
C GLY A 1069 14.31 -5.71 41.05
N LYS A 1070 13.70 -5.91 42.22
CA LYS A 1070 13.42 -7.24 42.83
C LYS A 1070 12.66 -8.21 41.89
N SER A 1071 11.84 -7.71 40.96
CA SER A 1071 11.09 -8.52 39.99
C SER A 1071 11.93 -9.12 38.86
N LYS A 1072 13.15 -8.62 38.63
CA LYS A 1072 14.10 -9.08 37.60
C LYS A 1072 15.21 -9.88 38.29
N GLY A 1073 15.44 -11.13 37.87
CA GLY A 1073 16.35 -12.04 38.59
C GLY A 1073 15.78 -12.53 39.93
N ARG A 1074 14.47 -12.88 39.98
CA ARG A 1074 13.85 -13.54 41.13
C ARG A 1074 14.55 -14.87 41.43
N GLN A 1075 14.80 -15.15 42.70
CA GLN A 1075 15.11 -16.51 43.18
C GLN A 1075 13.80 -17.31 43.29
N TYR A 1076 13.85 -18.58 42.87
CA TYR A 1076 12.76 -19.56 42.98
C TYR A 1076 13.39 -20.97 42.91
N PRO A 1077 12.69 -22.03 43.37
CA PRO A 1077 13.21 -23.40 43.33
C PRO A 1077 13.65 -23.82 41.92
N PRO A 1078 14.62 -24.74 41.76
CA PRO A 1078 14.94 -25.32 40.46
C PRO A 1078 13.71 -25.98 39.81
N MET A 1079 13.74 -26.11 38.49
CA MET A 1079 12.73 -26.87 37.75
C MET A 1079 12.93 -28.36 38.04
N ASP A 1080 11.84 -29.11 38.24
CA ASP A 1080 11.91 -30.54 38.49
C ASP A 1080 12.33 -31.32 37.23
N ASP A 1081 12.99 -32.48 37.42
CA ASP A 1081 13.51 -33.30 36.33
C ASP A 1081 12.43 -33.84 35.38
N ARG A 1082 11.20 -34.01 35.86
CA ARG A 1082 10.08 -34.52 35.06
C ARG A 1082 9.60 -33.44 34.08
N SER A 1083 9.47 -32.20 34.55
CA SER A 1083 9.26 -31.02 33.70
C SER A 1083 10.43 -30.78 32.76
N ALA A 1084 11.67 -30.92 33.23
CA ALA A 1084 12.87 -30.72 32.41
C ALA A 1084 12.90 -31.70 31.21
N LYS A 1085 12.76 -33.00 31.47
CA LYS A 1085 12.74 -34.05 30.44
C LYS A 1085 11.55 -33.94 29.49
N MET A 1086 10.37 -33.56 30.01
CA MET A 1086 9.18 -33.28 29.19
C MET A 1086 9.43 -32.13 28.21
N LEU A 1087 9.95 -30.99 28.69
CA LEU A 1087 10.20 -29.81 27.86
C LEU A 1087 11.34 -30.03 26.86
N GLN A 1088 12.38 -30.77 27.24
CA GLN A 1088 13.45 -31.15 26.31
C GLN A 1088 12.89 -32.00 25.15
N LYS A 1089 12.04 -33.00 25.44
CA LYS A 1089 11.35 -33.81 24.41
C LYS A 1089 10.45 -32.95 23.53
N TYR A 1090 9.63 -32.08 24.12
CA TYR A 1090 8.70 -31.18 23.42
C TYR A 1090 9.44 -30.19 22.49
N TYR A 1091 10.50 -29.55 22.97
CA TYR A 1091 11.26 -28.58 22.18
C TYR A 1091 12.28 -29.19 21.22
N ARG A 1092 12.63 -30.48 21.30
CA ARG A 1092 13.69 -31.11 20.45
C ARG A 1092 13.56 -30.79 18.97
N ILE A 1093 12.37 -30.95 18.39
CA ILE A 1093 12.08 -30.62 16.98
C ILE A 1093 12.13 -29.11 16.69
N HIS A 1094 11.69 -28.26 17.61
CA HIS A 1094 11.78 -26.80 17.48
C HIS A 1094 13.22 -26.29 17.61
N ASN A 1095 14.03 -26.88 18.48
CA ASN A 1095 15.46 -26.60 18.64
C ASN A 1095 16.26 -27.09 17.42
N GLN A 1096 15.94 -28.25 16.84
CA GLN A 1096 16.51 -28.70 15.56
C GLN A 1096 16.19 -27.75 14.40
N ALA A 1097 14.94 -27.27 14.32
CA ALA A 1097 14.55 -26.24 13.34
C ALA A 1097 15.32 -24.92 13.58
N LEU A 1098 15.49 -24.51 14.84
CA LEU A 1098 16.28 -23.33 15.19
C LEU A 1098 17.76 -23.46 14.81
N VAL A 1099 18.40 -24.63 15.00
CA VAL A 1099 19.78 -24.85 14.55
C VAL A 1099 19.88 -24.77 13.02
N LYS A 1100 18.91 -25.32 12.28
CA LYS A 1100 18.85 -25.18 10.81
C LYS A 1100 18.72 -23.70 10.40
N LEU A 1101 17.83 -22.95 11.07
CA LEU A 1101 17.63 -21.52 10.81
C LEU A 1101 18.87 -20.69 11.15
N LEU A 1102 19.46 -20.82 12.34
CA LEU A 1102 20.67 -20.10 12.75
C LEU A 1102 21.85 -20.38 11.81
N LYS A 1103 22.04 -21.63 11.35
CA LYS A 1103 23.03 -21.97 10.33
C LYS A 1103 22.77 -21.25 9.00
N LYS A 1104 21.50 -21.16 8.55
CA LYS A 1104 21.09 -20.40 7.36
C LYS A 1104 21.29 -18.89 7.53
N LEU A 1105 21.08 -18.36 8.73
CA LEU A 1105 21.33 -16.95 9.07
C LEU A 1105 22.82 -16.61 9.26
N GLY A 1106 23.73 -17.58 9.08
CA GLY A 1106 25.17 -17.39 9.26
C GLY A 1106 25.62 -17.26 10.72
N SER A 1107 24.71 -17.40 11.69
CA SER A 1107 25.00 -17.23 13.11
C SER A 1107 25.98 -18.29 13.61
N ARG A 1108 27.21 -17.85 13.93
CA ARG A 1108 28.27 -18.69 14.53
C ARG A 1108 28.96 -17.89 15.66
N PRO A 1109 29.25 -18.50 16.82
CA PRO A 1109 28.87 -19.86 17.23
C PRO A 1109 27.35 -20.02 17.44
N ILE A 1110 26.88 -21.27 17.38
CA ILE A 1110 25.52 -21.62 17.84
C ILE A 1110 25.50 -21.47 19.37
N PRO A 1111 24.45 -20.88 19.99
CA PRO A 1111 24.35 -20.70 21.44
C PRO A 1111 24.62 -21.97 22.22
N GLN A 1112 25.35 -21.85 23.33
CA GLN A 1112 25.85 -23.01 24.06
C GLN A 1112 24.72 -23.85 24.68
N TRP A 1113 23.70 -23.19 25.25
CA TRP A 1113 22.49 -23.85 25.77
C TRP A 1113 21.74 -24.64 24.70
N LEU A 1114 21.82 -24.24 23.42
CA LEU A 1114 21.12 -24.91 22.31
C LEU A 1114 21.87 -26.17 21.85
N LYS A 1115 23.18 -26.24 22.10
CA LYS A 1115 23.94 -27.49 21.97
C LYS A 1115 23.55 -28.44 23.11
N GLU A 1116 23.54 -27.95 24.35
CA GLU A 1116 23.24 -28.72 25.57
C GLU A 1116 21.83 -29.35 25.54
N ASP A 1117 20.81 -28.56 25.22
CA ASP A 1117 19.42 -29.04 25.05
C ASP A 1117 19.30 -30.17 24.00
N LEU A 1118 20.25 -30.27 23.05
CA LEU A 1118 20.28 -31.25 21.97
C LEU A 1118 21.28 -32.40 22.18
N SER A 1119 22.34 -32.20 22.98
CA SER A 1119 23.40 -33.19 23.20
C SER A 1119 23.07 -34.21 24.29
N VAL A 1120 22.18 -33.86 25.23
CA VAL A 1120 21.69 -34.80 26.26
C VAL A 1120 20.69 -35.78 25.64
N THR A 1121 21.21 -36.71 24.84
CA THR A 1121 20.61 -38.01 24.47
C THR A 1121 21.76 -38.98 24.16
N SER A 1122 22.31 -39.56 25.23
CA SER A 1122 23.10 -40.80 25.27
C SER A 1122 22.55 -41.61 26.43
#